data_AF-A0A2G5TIC7-F1
#
_entry.id   AF-A0A2G5TIC7-F1
#
_cell.length_a   1.000
_cell.length_b   1.000
_cell.length_c   1.000
_cell.angle_alpha   90.00
_cell.angle_beta   90.00
_cell.angle_gamma   90.00
#
_symmetry.space_group_name_H-M   'P 1'
#
loop_
_entity.id
_entity.type
_entity.pdbx_description
1 polymer ?
#
loop_
_entity_poly.entity_id
_entity_poly.type
_entity_poly.pdbx_seq_one_letter_code
_entity_poly.pdbx_strand_id
1 'polypeptide(L)'
;MVIATSPIKIKVEQFIEETTSMDVYIPALDRFAEDTSMLGFRYLHTRYKTWFRVLWGFVVVFFIGLTFYQVFERVNYYFIKNPLTTRRSYETLSNMYFPTIGVCNKMQLKASSVASKNPDLLRGMCSVLDETTSNSTRFDELDKFDDVDILDLYRNSIQSVDDLFVSCEFGKSGSCQDEIRPMYTPYGLCYSVSPNKTILRPGPETTLSLVLNLEVHEIIPGTVVEPGVVLSIYDGASSLSHYSEGIHLEAGKVVTIPVNEVRKLRLHESSCGSTKMESFSEKEYSKAACEWSVSVKQIEKECGCIPIRNPIYRGVFDNKNDQIDNSTEVPKKKYKKWKKRKIPRCTLRQEIECVQEKLNIRPHIDDTICPDDCEDISFSSIVFGGKLSASEIVSMLPSDWEDTKEKRLTAYQKALEVIPNRMIPVVRNVQQLADELQLFVKEASEIFGVSDKFNDVKCLSIDGRSYESFINQFYSYEPTWERITTYLQHSLARELNSTALCLGLALNDKGEIDDTVTPVVNMTLASIALLQLGQIEHSLGRVNFNYGLTMMHETTRRVVLELAHPLITEVRDCVTKMYDNLERVEEIADDCRMIFKNHYQPLLEASNVHTKTNPSSDSFKTYTEYVKKVLSKLQVMKTRVRMNDWKDFNIDLKEFESLYREIAKDHVEIEEMLKLRKTMVTDIPKLASELSETFMAVTESRRKFAVLTGISADESFSEKFSNFSKCLEELSTKAPILKKSRFIRGEWLSRLRNQVLMAQSYSPTHQYDVVNLLHIKFYFAHFKQETILQERSYNMFLLLAEIGGTIGLYVGATLLTVAETLVFLCERKKSNIFLKPQFV
;
A
#
# COMPACT_ATOMS: atom_id res chain seq x y z
N MET A 1 -62.93 4.39 -71.22
CA MET A 1 -64.39 4.54 -71.29
C MET A 1 -64.66 5.95 -71.80
N VAL A 2 -65.17 6.01 -73.03
CA VAL A 2 -65.71 7.12 -73.84
C VAL A 2 -65.76 8.52 -73.19
N ILE A 3 -65.03 9.48 -73.79
CA ILE A 3 -65.46 10.90 -73.80
C ILE A 3 -65.89 11.19 -75.24
N ALA A 4 -67.18 11.44 -75.42
CA ALA A 4 -67.77 11.90 -76.66
C ALA A 4 -67.58 13.42 -76.81
N THR A 5 -67.32 13.79 -78.05
CA THR A 5 -67.16 15.11 -78.68
C THR A 5 -68.45 15.93 -78.70
N SER A 6 -68.37 17.27 -78.58
CA SER A 6 -68.58 18.18 -79.73
C SER A 6 -68.44 19.68 -79.34
N PRO A 7 -68.08 20.56 -80.30
CA PRO A 7 -67.72 21.97 -80.07
C PRO A 7 -68.77 22.96 -80.62
N ILE A 8 -68.74 24.21 -80.13
CA ILE A 8 -69.39 25.34 -80.81
C ILE A 8 -68.34 26.47 -80.99
N LYS A 9 -68.04 26.76 -82.25
CA LYS A 9 -67.29 27.95 -82.71
C LYS A 9 -68.30 29.04 -83.04
N ILE A 10 -68.06 30.27 -82.58
CA ILE A 10 -68.45 31.48 -83.33
C ILE A 10 -67.27 32.46 -83.31
N LYS A 11 -67.03 33.01 -84.49
CA LYS A 11 -65.91 33.84 -84.93
C LYS A 11 -66.35 35.32 -84.87
N VAL A 12 -65.54 36.21 -84.32
CA VAL A 12 -65.67 37.65 -84.55
C VAL A 12 -64.26 38.23 -84.68
N GLU A 13 -63.85 38.48 -85.92
CA GLU A 13 -62.79 39.43 -86.27
C GLU A 13 -63.44 40.79 -86.55
N GLN A 14 -62.63 41.85 -86.37
CA GLN A 14 -62.85 43.25 -86.72
C GLN A 14 -63.53 44.11 -85.64
N PHE A 15 -62.71 44.72 -84.79
CA PHE A 15 -62.69 46.17 -84.62
C PHE A 15 -61.27 46.58 -84.18
N ILE A 16 -60.61 47.34 -85.04
CA ILE A 16 -59.31 47.97 -84.82
C ILE A 16 -59.56 49.33 -84.16
N GLU A 17 -58.56 49.77 -83.39
CA GLU A 17 -58.25 51.15 -82.96
C GLU A 17 -58.82 51.67 -81.64
N GLU A 18 -57.92 52.40 -80.97
CA GLU A 18 -58.05 53.15 -79.71
C GLU A 18 -57.92 52.36 -78.40
N THR A 19 -56.67 52.07 -78.02
CA THR A 19 -56.05 52.48 -76.73
C THR A 19 -54.60 52.00 -76.65
N THR A 20 -53.73 52.55 -77.50
CA THR A 20 -52.32 52.66 -77.14
C THR A 20 -52.18 53.76 -76.08
N SER A 21 -52.20 53.38 -74.81
CA SER A 21 -51.64 54.23 -73.75
C SER A 21 -51.22 53.40 -72.54
N MET A 22 -49.89 53.31 -72.37
CA MET A 22 -49.18 52.98 -71.13
C MET A 22 -49.15 51.53 -70.63
N ASP A 23 -48.56 50.62 -71.42
CA ASP A 23 -47.74 49.58 -70.80
C ASP A 23 -46.40 50.20 -70.42
N VAL A 24 -46.30 50.63 -69.16
CA VAL A 24 -45.03 51.00 -68.54
C VAL A 24 -44.08 49.81 -68.70
N TYR A 25 -42.96 50.03 -69.36
CA TYR A 25 -41.86 49.07 -69.48
C TYR A 25 -41.31 48.81 -68.07
N ILE A 26 -41.94 47.90 -67.31
CA ILE A 26 -41.49 47.52 -65.98
C ILE A 26 -40.18 46.74 -66.19
N PRO A 27 -39.01 47.21 -65.71
CA PRO A 27 -37.76 46.49 -65.80
C PRO A 27 -37.93 45.04 -65.34
N ALA A 28 -37.28 44.07 -66.00
CA ALA A 28 -37.37 42.66 -65.62
C ALA A 28 -37.00 42.39 -64.13
N LEU A 29 -36.21 43.29 -63.54
CA LEU A 29 -35.86 43.28 -62.12
C LEU A 29 -37.08 43.56 -61.22
N ASP A 30 -37.98 44.43 -61.64
CA ASP A 30 -39.16 44.81 -60.89
C ASP A 30 -40.20 43.68 -60.89
N ARG A 31 -40.39 43.00 -62.03
CA ARG A 31 -41.23 41.79 -62.10
C ARG A 31 -40.70 40.67 -61.19
N PHE A 32 -39.39 40.43 -61.22
CA PHE A 32 -38.77 39.44 -60.35
C PHE A 32 -38.83 39.85 -58.86
N ALA A 33 -38.68 41.13 -58.56
CA ALA A 33 -38.76 41.66 -57.19
C ALA A 33 -40.18 41.61 -56.60
N GLU A 34 -41.22 41.60 -57.43
CA GLU A 34 -42.62 41.40 -57.03
C GLU A 34 -42.96 39.91 -56.84
N ASP A 35 -42.44 39.04 -57.70
CA ASP A 35 -42.74 37.60 -57.68
C ASP A 35 -41.88 36.81 -56.68
N THR A 36 -40.68 37.29 -56.33
CA THR A 36 -39.75 36.55 -55.46
C THR A 36 -40.15 36.63 -53.98
N SER A 37 -40.05 35.50 -53.28
CA SER A 37 -40.17 35.48 -51.82
C SER A 37 -38.90 35.90 -51.07
N MET A 38 -37.84 36.35 -51.77
CA MET A 38 -36.65 36.93 -51.13
C MET A 38 -36.95 38.31 -50.51
N LEU A 39 -36.95 38.37 -49.18
CA LEU A 39 -37.37 39.53 -48.37
C LEU A 39 -36.70 40.85 -48.78
N GLY A 40 -35.40 40.84 -49.06
CA GLY A 40 -34.64 42.04 -49.40
C GLY A 40 -34.82 42.54 -50.84
N PHE A 41 -35.20 41.66 -51.77
CA PHE A 41 -35.28 41.98 -53.20
C PHE A 41 -36.44 42.90 -53.56
N ARG A 42 -37.56 42.82 -52.81
CA ARG A 42 -38.72 43.71 -52.99
C ARG A 42 -38.37 45.20 -52.88
N TYR A 43 -37.39 45.55 -52.06
CA TYR A 43 -36.96 46.94 -51.85
C TYR A 43 -36.07 47.50 -52.97
N LEU A 44 -35.64 46.66 -53.92
CA LEU A 44 -34.90 47.10 -55.11
C LEU A 44 -35.82 47.61 -56.23
N HIS A 45 -37.14 47.43 -56.08
CA HIS A 45 -38.18 47.83 -57.03
C HIS A 45 -38.15 49.35 -57.33
N THR A 46 -38.38 49.75 -58.59
CA THR A 46 -38.34 51.17 -59.03
C THR A 46 -39.33 52.12 -58.33
N ARG A 47 -40.36 51.59 -57.67
CA ARG A 47 -41.32 52.32 -56.82
C ARG A 47 -40.68 53.09 -55.65
N TYR A 48 -39.48 52.68 -55.21
CA TYR A 48 -38.75 53.33 -54.10
C TYR A 48 -37.71 54.34 -54.59
N LYS A 49 -37.41 55.36 -53.76
CA LYS A 49 -36.42 56.41 -54.08
C LYS A 49 -35.02 55.80 -54.32
N THR A 50 -34.25 56.40 -55.23
CA THR A 50 -32.95 55.87 -55.70
C THR A 50 -31.95 55.63 -54.57
N TRP A 51 -31.85 56.54 -53.59
CA TRP A 51 -30.94 56.39 -52.45
C TRP A 51 -31.29 55.18 -51.56
N PHE A 52 -32.59 54.92 -51.37
CA PHE A 52 -33.09 53.79 -50.57
C PHE A 52 -32.84 52.44 -51.29
N ARG A 53 -32.97 52.41 -52.62
CA ARG A 53 -32.64 51.25 -53.44
C ARG A 53 -31.15 50.91 -53.40
N VAL A 54 -30.28 51.92 -53.42
CA VAL A 54 -28.82 51.72 -53.30
C VAL A 54 -28.47 51.16 -51.91
N LEU A 55 -29.06 51.70 -50.84
CA LEU A 55 -28.87 51.18 -49.48
C LEU A 55 -29.29 49.71 -49.37
N TRP A 56 -30.50 49.36 -49.82
CA TRP A 56 -30.98 47.98 -49.80
C TRP A 56 -30.21 47.07 -50.75
N GLY A 57 -29.72 47.57 -51.87
CA GLY A 57 -28.81 46.85 -52.76
C GLY A 57 -27.52 46.41 -52.05
N PHE A 58 -26.89 47.31 -51.28
CA PHE A 58 -25.72 46.95 -50.46
C PHE A 58 -26.06 45.93 -49.38
N VAL A 59 -27.19 46.09 -48.69
CA VAL A 59 -27.65 45.15 -47.65
C VAL A 59 -27.89 43.76 -48.23
N VAL A 60 -28.56 43.66 -49.39
CA VAL A 60 -28.84 42.39 -50.07
C VAL A 60 -27.54 41.72 -50.55
N VAL A 61 -26.62 42.48 -51.16
CA VAL A 61 -25.31 41.95 -51.59
C VAL A 61 -24.49 41.46 -50.41
N PHE A 62 -24.50 42.19 -49.28
CA PHE A 62 -23.82 41.78 -48.06
C PHE A 62 -24.37 40.46 -47.52
N PHE A 63 -25.69 40.33 -47.38
CA PHE A 63 -26.30 39.08 -46.87
C PHE A 63 -26.14 37.90 -47.83
N ILE A 64 -26.24 38.11 -49.15
CA ILE A 64 -25.93 37.06 -50.14
C ILE A 64 -24.46 36.63 -50.04
N GLY A 65 -23.53 37.58 -49.88
CA GLY A 65 -22.12 37.31 -49.66
C GLY A 65 -21.86 36.48 -48.40
N LEU A 66 -22.55 36.80 -47.30
CA LEU A 66 -22.51 36.02 -46.06
C LEU A 66 -23.07 34.60 -46.26
N THR A 67 -24.18 34.43 -46.98
CA THR A 67 -24.74 33.11 -47.29
C THR A 67 -23.75 32.26 -48.09
N PHE A 68 -23.14 32.81 -49.15
CA PHE A 68 -22.12 32.09 -49.92
C PHE A 68 -20.92 31.70 -49.08
N TYR A 69 -20.43 32.60 -48.23
CA TYR A 69 -19.33 32.31 -47.31
C TYR A 69 -19.68 31.16 -46.35
N GLN A 70 -20.85 31.21 -45.71
CA GLN A 70 -21.26 30.17 -44.77
C GLN A 70 -21.53 28.83 -45.45
N VAL A 71 -22.22 28.82 -46.61
CA VAL A 71 -22.44 27.58 -47.37
C VAL A 71 -21.11 26.97 -47.80
N PHE A 72 -20.17 27.78 -48.29
CA PHE A 72 -18.83 27.31 -48.64
C PHE A 72 -18.09 26.75 -47.42
N GLU A 73 -18.15 27.43 -46.27
CA GLU A 73 -17.58 26.94 -45.01
C GLU A 73 -18.16 25.58 -44.60
N ARG A 74 -19.49 25.41 -44.65
CA ARG A 74 -20.16 24.14 -44.28
C ARG A 74 -19.85 23.01 -45.25
N VAL A 75 -19.84 23.29 -46.56
CA VAL A 75 -19.46 22.32 -47.59
C VAL A 75 -18.00 21.89 -47.40
N ASN A 76 -17.11 22.85 -47.15
CA ASN A 76 -15.70 22.59 -46.88
C ASN A 76 -15.51 21.77 -45.59
N TYR A 77 -16.27 22.07 -44.54
CA TYR A 77 -16.28 21.31 -43.29
C TYR A 77 -16.71 19.85 -43.51
N TYR A 78 -17.71 19.60 -44.36
CA TYR A 78 -18.18 18.26 -44.69
C TYR A 78 -17.18 17.45 -45.53
N PHE A 79 -16.65 18.02 -46.63
CA PHE A 79 -15.79 17.28 -47.55
C PHE A 79 -14.33 17.21 -47.13
N ILE A 80 -13.77 18.27 -46.52
CA ILE A 80 -12.34 18.34 -46.17
C ILE A 80 -12.08 17.92 -44.73
N LYS A 81 -12.83 18.48 -43.76
CA LYS A 81 -12.57 18.21 -42.34
C LYS A 81 -13.19 16.90 -41.87
N ASN A 82 -14.36 16.54 -42.40
CA ASN A 82 -15.11 15.30 -42.17
C ASN A 82 -14.90 14.66 -40.78
N PRO A 83 -15.23 15.39 -39.69
CA PRO A 83 -14.90 14.93 -38.35
C PRO A 83 -15.72 13.69 -37.97
N LEU A 84 -15.11 12.81 -37.17
CA LEU A 84 -15.77 11.64 -36.62
C LEU A 84 -16.41 11.99 -35.27
N THR A 85 -17.62 11.50 -35.04
CA THR A 85 -18.31 11.57 -33.74
C THR A 85 -18.50 10.16 -33.20
N THR A 86 -18.57 10.04 -31.88
CA THR A 86 -18.85 8.77 -31.21
C THR A 86 -20.28 8.75 -30.71
N ARG A 87 -21.06 7.79 -31.17
CA ARG A 87 -22.40 7.50 -30.67
C ARG A 87 -22.32 6.37 -29.66
N ARG A 88 -22.90 6.59 -28.47
CA ARG A 88 -22.99 5.57 -27.42
C ARG A 88 -24.45 5.14 -27.26
N SER A 89 -24.70 3.84 -27.30
CA SER A 89 -26.00 3.25 -26.97
C SER A 89 -25.85 2.27 -25.81
N TYR A 90 -26.86 2.24 -24.95
CA TYR A 90 -26.92 1.30 -23.83
C TYR A 90 -28.11 0.39 -24.04
N GLU A 91 -27.84 -0.91 -24.09
CA GLU A 91 -28.84 -1.94 -24.27
C GLU A 91 -28.79 -2.92 -23.09
N THR A 92 -29.98 -3.35 -22.66
CA THR A 92 -30.11 -4.41 -21.65
C THR A 92 -30.58 -5.66 -22.36
N LEU A 93 -29.67 -6.62 -22.50
CA LEU A 93 -29.97 -7.87 -23.21
C LEU A 93 -30.71 -8.85 -22.29
N SER A 94 -31.56 -9.69 -22.87
CA SER A 94 -32.26 -10.76 -22.15
C SER A 94 -31.38 -11.97 -21.87
N ASN A 95 -30.33 -12.16 -22.67
CA ASN A 95 -29.32 -13.20 -22.51
C ASN A 95 -27.94 -12.68 -22.93
N MET A 96 -26.88 -13.27 -22.38
CA MET A 96 -25.50 -12.99 -22.76
C MET A 96 -24.72 -14.28 -22.91
N TYR A 97 -23.82 -14.34 -23.90
CA TYR A 97 -22.87 -15.44 -24.02
C TYR A 97 -21.74 -15.26 -22.99
N PHE A 98 -21.30 -16.36 -22.38
CA PHE A 98 -20.25 -16.30 -21.38
C PHE A 98 -18.88 -16.05 -22.04
N PRO A 99 -18.07 -15.09 -21.55
CA PRO A 99 -16.79 -14.76 -22.17
C PRO A 99 -15.76 -15.87 -21.99
N THR A 100 -14.74 -15.86 -22.83
CA THR A 100 -13.57 -16.72 -22.64
C THR A 100 -12.64 -16.09 -21.62
N ILE A 101 -12.14 -16.90 -20.70
CA ILE A 101 -11.24 -16.47 -19.64
C ILE A 101 -9.84 -17.03 -19.93
N GLY A 102 -8.87 -16.15 -20.10
CA GLY A 102 -7.46 -16.49 -20.19
C GLY A 102 -6.81 -16.55 -18.82
N VAL A 103 -6.19 -17.68 -18.48
CA VAL A 103 -5.42 -17.86 -17.25
C VAL A 103 -3.96 -18.10 -17.62
N CYS A 104 -3.08 -17.19 -17.21
CA CYS A 104 -1.64 -17.30 -17.39
C CYS A 104 -0.95 -17.41 -16.03
N ASN A 105 -0.31 -18.54 -15.71
CA ASN A 105 0.54 -18.60 -14.52
C ASN A 105 1.82 -17.78 -14.79
N LYS A 106 2.21 -16.90 -13.86
CA LYS A 106 3.49 -16.17 -13.99
C LYS A 106 4.70 -17.12 -13.91
N MET A 107 4.55 -18.25 -13.21
CA MET A 107 5.51 -19.35 -13.26
C MET A 107 5.35 -20.11 -14.58
N GLN A 108 6.40 -20.09 -15.41
CA GLN A 108 6.41 -20.76 -16.71
C GLN A 108 7.18 -22.08 -16.71
N LEU A 109 8.15 -22.24 -15.80
CA LEU A 109 8.96 -23.44 -15.65
C LEU A 109 8.91 -23.93 -14.21
N LYS A 110 8.74 -25.24 -14.03
CA LYS A 110 8.84 -25.92 -12.74
C LYS A 110 10.29 -26.23 -12.39
N ALA A 111 10.73 -25.84 -11.20
CA ALA A 111 12.07 -26.13 -10.71
C ALA A 111 12.35 -27.64 -10.64
N SER A 112 11.39 -28.45 -10.17
CA SER A 112 11.50 -29.91 -10.09
C SER A 112 11.73 -30.55 -11.46
N SER A 113 10.98 -30.13 -12.48
CA SER A 113 11.12 -30.64 -13.84
C SER A 113 12.49 -30.28 -14.44
N VAL A 114 13.00 -29.07 -14.20
CA VAL A 114 14.35 -28.68 -14.65
C VAL A 114 15.42 -29.49 -13.92
N ALA A 115 15.33 -29.60 -12.59
CA ALA A 115 16.25 -30.40 -11.78
C ALA A 115 16.30 -31.87 -12.21
N SER A 116 15.15 -32.44 -12.58
CA SER A 116 15.05 -33.82 -13.03
C SER A 116 15.81 -34.09 -14.34
N LYS A 117 15.90 -33.08 -15.22
CA LYS A 117 16.62 -33.15 -16.49
C LYS A 117 18.12 -32.87 -16.30
N ASN A 118 18.45 -31.80 -15.58
CA ASN A 118 19.82 -31.45 -15.24
C ASN A 118 19.85 -30.57 -13.96
N PRO A 119 20.36 -31.07 -12.83
CA PRO A 119 20.42 -30.31 -11.58
C PRO A 119 21.42 -29.15 -11.65
N ASP A 120 22.53 -29.31 -12.37
CA ASP A 120 23.54 -28.26 -12.50
C ASP A 120 23.00 -27.08 -13.33
N LEU A 121 22.12 -27.36 -14.30
CA LEU A 121 21.41 -26.33 -15.06
C LEU A 121 20.51 -25.48 -14.16
N LEU A 122 19.74 -26.10 -13.26
CA LEU A 122 18.89 -25.36 -12.31
C LEU A 122 19.75 -24.46 -11.40
N ARG A 123 20.87 -24.99 -10.91
CA ARG A 123 21.82 -24.21 -10.10
C ARG A 123 22.40 -23.03 -10.88
N GLY A 124 22.78 -23.25 -12.13
CA GLY A 124 23.27 -22.19 -13.03
C GLY A 124 22.22 -21.10 -13.27
N MET A 125 20.97 -21.49 -13.55
CA MET A 125 19.86 -20.54 -13.70
C MET A 125 19.65 -19.69 -12.44
N CYS A 126 19.69 -20.30 -11.25
CA CYS A 126 19.60 -19.57 -9.98
C CYS A 126 20.80 -18.63 -9.74
N SER A 127 22.02 -19.07 -10.05
CA SER A 127 23.27 -18.30 -9.87
C SER A 127 23.28 -16.99 -10.68
N VAL A 128 22.77 -17.06 -11.91
CA VAL A 128 22.72 -15.92 -12.83
C VAL A 128 21.74 -14.85 -12.36
N LEU A 129 20.63 -15.27 -11.76
CA LEU A 129 19.57 -14.39 -11.27
C LEU A 129 19.83 -13.85 -9.86
N ASP A 130 20.88 -14.33 -9.19
CA ASP A 130 21.32 -13.81 -7.90
C ASP A 130 22.09 -12.49 -8.10
N GLU A 131 21.52 -11.36 -7.67
CA GLU A 131 22.08 -10.01 -7.81
C GLU A 131 23.44 -9.81 -7.08
N THR A 132 23.82 -10.71 -6.16
CA THR A 132 25.04 -10.58 -5.36
C THR A 132 26.33 -11.06 -6.04
N THR A 133 26.22 -11.83 -7.12
CA THR A 133 27.37 -12.38 -7.88
C THR A 133 27.98 -11.31 -8.83
N SER A 134 29.22 -11.46 -9.31
CA SER A 134 29.78 -10.56 -10.34
C SER A 134 29.35 -10.94 -11.75
N ASN A 135 29.04 -9.96 -12.62
CA ASN A 135 28.56 -10.20 -14.00
C ASN A 135 29.47 -11.12 -14.85
N SER A 136 30.79 -11.02 -14.72
CA SER A 136 31.72 -11.80 -15.55
C SER A 136 31.69 -13.30 -15.24
N THR A 137 31.60 -13.68 -13.97
CA THR A 137 31.55 -15.09 -13.55
C THR A 137 30.16 -15.73 -13.76
N ARG A 138 29.10 -14.92 -13.92
CA ARG A 138 27.72 -15.38 -14.14
C ARG A 138 27.53 -16.07 -15.49
N PHE A 139 28.12 -15.52 -16.56
CA PHE A 139 27.90 -16.01 -17.92
C PHE A 139 28.85 -17.15 -18.32
N ASP A 140 30.05 -17.22 -17.73
CA ASP A 140 31.00 -18.33 -17.96
C ASP A 140 30.47 -19.69 -17.45
N GLU A 141 29.59 -19.69 -16.43
CA GLU A 141 28.91 -20.89 -15.94
C GLU A 141 27.76 -21.33 -16.87
N LEU A 142 27.13 -20.39 -17.57
CA LEU A 142 26.04 -20.65 -18.53
C LEU A 142 26.54 -21.25 -19.84
N ASP A 143 27.75 -20.90 -20.28
CA ASP A 143 28.35 -21.42 -21.52
C ASP A 143 28.44 -22.95 -21.53
N LYS A 144 28.52 -23.59 -20.35
CA LYS A 144 28.51 -25.05 -20.20
C LYS A 144 27.18 -25.70 -20.60
N PHE A 145 26.12 -24.91 -20.73
CA PHE A 145 24.76 -25.36 -21.02
C PHE A 145 24.22 -24.86 -22.36
N ASP A 146 25.05 -24.23 -23.20
CA ASP A 146 24.62 -23.74 -24.51
C ASP A 146 24.19 -24.87 -25.48
N ASP A 147 24.65 -26.10 -25.26
CA ASP A 147 24.23 -27.28 -26.02
C ASP A 147 22.79 -27.75 -25.68
N VAL A 148 22.18 -27.22 -24.62
CA VAL A 148 20.83 -27.63 -24.21
C VAL A 148 19.78 -26.97 -25.11
N ASP A 149 18.97 -27.79 -25.80
CA ASP A 149 17.82 -27.27 -26.55
C ASP A 149 16.76 -26.70 -25.58
N ILE A 150 16.69 -25.36 -25.53
CA ILE A 150 15.76 -24.62 -24.68
C ILE A 150 14.31 -24.98 -25.01
N LEU A 151 13.98 -25.22 -26.27
CA LEU A 151 12.60 -25.55 -26.63
C LEU A 151 12.16 -26.88 -26.00
N ASP A 152 13.05 -27.87 -26.00
CA ASP A 152 12.82 -29.16 -25.36
C ASP A 152 12.87 -29.08 -23.82
N LEU A 153 13.60 -28.11 -23.26
CA LEU A 153 13.53 -27.79 -21.83
C LEU A 153 12.16 -27.23 -21.48
N TYR A 154 11.70 -26.18 -22.16
CA TYR A 154 10.40 -25.57 -21.93
C TYR A 154 9.26 -26.58 -22.11
N ARG A 155 9.26 -27.36 -23.20
CA ARG A 155 8.23 -28.37 -23.46
C ARG A 155 8.04 -29.36 -22.31
N ASN A 156 9.13 -29.79 -21.67
CA ASN A 156 9.09 -30.80 -20.62
C ASN A 156 9.01 -30.21 -19.20
N SER A 157 9.24 -28.90 -19.05
CA SER A 157 9.29 -28.23 -17.75
C SER A 157 8.15 -27.24 -17.50
N ILE A 158 7.27 -27.02 -18.47
CA ILE A 158 6.06 -26.20 -18.30
C ILE A 158 5.01 -26.92 -17.44
N GLN A 159 4.23 -26.15 -16.69
CA GLN A 159 3.08 -26.63 -15.93
C GLN A 159 1.93 -27.08 -16.85
N SER A 160 1.46 -28.32 -16.65
CA SER A 160 0.34 -28.90 -17.42
C SER A 160 -1.02 -28.32 -17.00
N VAL A 161 -2.07 -28.60 -17.79
CA VAL A 161 -3.46 -28.20 -17.46
C VAL A 161 -3.87 -28.81 -16.12
N ASP A 162 -3.64 -30.11 -15.94
CA ASP A 162 -4.02 -30.86 -14.73
C ASP A 162 -3.21 -30.44 -13.49
N ASP A 163 -2.05 -29.81 -13.70
CA ASP A 163 -1.28 -29.23 -12.62
C ASP A 163 -1.83 -27.91 -12.13
N LEU A 164 -2.27 -27.06 -13.06
CA LEU A 164 -2.78 -25.73 -12.74
C LEU A 164 -4.25 -25.75 -12.32
N PHE A 165 -5.11 -26.52 -13.00
CA PHE A 165 -6.55 -26.54 -12.75
C PHE A 165 -6.93 -27.75 -11.89
N VAL A 166 -7.15 -27.49 -10.59
CA VAL A 166 -7.62 -28.51 -9.64
C VAL A 166 -9.10 -28.81 -9.87
N SER A 167 -9.90 -27.77 -10.09
CA SER A 167 -11.32 -27.92 -10.44
C SER A 167 -11.84 -26.77 -11.29
N CYS A 168 -12.82 -27.10 -12.14
CA CYS A 168 -13.55 -26.17 -12.99
C CYS A 168 -15.04 -26.52 -12.91
N GLU A 169 -15.81 -25.68 -12.21
CA GLU A 169 -17.25 -25.85 -12.03
C GLU A 169 -18.02 -24.64 -12.57
N PHE A 170 -19.13 -24.92 -13.24
CA PHE A 170 -20.05 -23.92 -13.76
C PHE A 170 -21.44 -24.09 -13.13
N GLY A 171 -21.85 -23.11 -12.33
CA GLY A 171 -23.10 -23.16 -11.58
C GLY A 171 -23.08 -24.26 -10.50
N LYS A 172 -24.18 -25.01 -10.35
CA LYS A 172 -24.33 -26.03 -9.30
C LYS A 172 -23.95 -27.47 -9.72
N SER A 173 -23.70 -27.73 -11.00
CA SER A 173 -23.52 -29.13 -11.48
C SER A 173 -22.80 -29.32 -12.82
N GLY A 174 -22.31 -28.26 -13.49
CA GLY A 174 -21.56 -28.43 -14.73
C GLY A 174 -20.05 -28.47 -14.47
N SER A 175 -19.34 -29.48 -15.00
CA SER A 175 -17.87 -29.42 -15.08
C SER A 175 -17.45 -28.73 -16.38
N CYS A 176 -16.36 -27.95 -16.34
CA CYS A 176 -15.77 -27.27 -17.50
C CYS A 176 -14.32 -27.69 -17.78
N GLN A 177 -13.84 -28.79 -17.17
CA GLN A 177 -12.46 -29.28 -17.33
C GLN A 177 -12.11 -29.55 -18.82
N ASP A 178 -13.04 -30.14 -19.57
CA ASP A 178 -12.86 -30.48 -21.00
C ASP A 178 -12.86 -29.25 -21.93
N GLU A 179 -13.29 -28.09 -21.43
CA GLU A 179 -13.41 -26.85 -22.21
C GLU A 179 -12.18 -25.94 -22.05
N ILE A 180 -11.13 -26.43 -21.38
CA ILE A 180 -9.86 -25.75 -21.19
C ILE A 180 -8.90 -26.09 -22.33
N ARG A 181 -8.31 -25.07 -22.97
CA ARG A 181 -7.36 -25.25 -24.08
C ARG A 181 -6.06 -24.49 -23.86
N PRO A 182 -4.90 -25.05 -24.23
CA PRO A 182 -3.64 -24.31 -24.18
C PRO A 182 -3.63 -23.19 -25.24
N MET A 183 -3.10 -22.04 -24.86
CA MET A 183 -2.87 -20.90 -25.74
C MET A 183 -1.46 -20.35 -25.51
N TYR A 184 -0.68 -20.20 -26.59
CA TYR A 184 0.67 -19.66 -26.50
C TYR A 184 0.67 -18.14 -26.70
N THR A 185 1.24 -17.43 -25.73
CA THR A 185 1.16 -15.97 -25.58
C THR A 185 2.56 -15.35 -25.44
N PRO A 186 2.71 -14.02 -25.50
CA PRO A 186 3.97 -13.33 -25.19
C PRO A 186 4.49 -13.62 -23.77
N TYR A 187 3.63 -14.00 -22.82
CA TYR A 187 4.01 -14.36 -21.45
C TYR A 187 4.38 -15.86 -21.31
N GLY A 188 4.24 -16.64 -22.37
CA GLY A 188 4.48 -18.08 -22.39
C GLY A 188 3.19 -18.89 -22.56
N LEU A 189 3.15 -20.09 -21.99
CA LEU A 189 1.97 -20.96 -22.05
C LEU A 189 0.90 -20.47 -21.07
N CYS A 190 -0.30 -20.29 -21.60
CA CYS A 190 -1.49 -19.97 -20.85
C CYS A 190 -2.63 -20.90 -21.25
N TYR A 191 -3.77 -20.75 -20.59
CA TYR A 191 -4.95 -21.59 -20.83
C TYR A 191 -6.19 -20.73 -21.03
N SER A 192 -7.00 -21.06 -22.04
CA SER A 192 -8.30 -20.44 -22.28
C SER A 192 -9.40 -21.35 -21.74
N VAL A 193 -10.26 -20.81 -20.87
CA VAL A 193 -11.46 -21.45 -20.34
C VAL A 193 -12.66 -20.81 -21.02
N SER A 194 -13.31 -21.54 -21.92
CA SER A 194 -14.45 -21.05 -22.69
C SER A 194 -15.68 -21.93 -22.43
N PRO A 195 -16.41 -21.72 -21.31
CA PRO A 195 -17.63 -22.48 -21.04
C PRO A 195 -18.67 -22.09 -22.10
N ASN A 196 -18.94 -22.95 -23.07
CA ASN A 196 -19.80 -22.69 -24.22
C ASN A 196 -21.28 -22.62 -23.80
N LYS A 197 -21.62 -21.57 -23.04
CA LYS A 197 -22.88 -21.40 -22.30
C LYS A 197 -23.43 -19.99 -22.48
N THR A 198 -24.74 -19.92 -22.70
CA THR A 198 -25.50 -18.66 -22.69
C THR A 198 -26.20 -18.47 -21.35
N ILE A 199 -25.99 -17.32 -20.73
CA ILE A 199 -26.58 -16.94 -19.45
C ILE A 199 -27.92 -16.26 -19.70
N LEU A 200 -28.97 -16.80 -19.07
CA LEU A 200 -30.33 -16.27 -19.14
C LEU A 200 -30.65 -15.29 -18.00
N ARG A 201 -29.95 -15.40 -16.88
CA ARG A 201 -30.15 -14.51 -15.72
C ARG A 201 -28.81 -14.17 -15.07
N PRO A 202 -28.53 -12.88 -14.80
CA PRO A 202 -27.35 -12.50 -14.06
C PRO A 202 -27.50 -12.89 -12.58
N GLY A 203 -26.38 -13.15 -11.92
CA GLY A 203 -26.33 -13.49 -10.52
C GLY A 203 -25.37 -14.65 -10.19
N PRO A 204 -25.16 -14.90 -8.89
CA PRO A 204 -24.16 -15.86 -8.40
C PRO A 204 -24.51 -17.33 -8.71
N GLU A 205 -25.74 -17.64 -9.12
CA GLU A 205 -26.12 -19.01 -9.52
C GLU A 205 -25.46 -19.47 -10.83
N THR A 206 -24.99 -18.51 -11.65
CA THR A 206 -24.33 -18.77 -12.94
C THR A 206 -22.82 -18.55 -12.86
N THR A 207 -22.26 -18.74 -11.66
CA THR A 207 -20.83 -18.53 -11.39
C THR A 207 -19.98 -19.64 -11.98
N LEU A 208 -18.96 -19.27 -12.72
CA LEU A 208 -17.81 -20.12 -13.00
C LEU A 208 -16.87 -20.07 -11.79
N SER A 209 -16.66 -21.21 -11.15
CA SER A 209 -15.73 -21.40 -10.03
C SER A 209 -14.52 -22.17 -10.52
N LEU A 210 -13.35 -21.57 -10.39
CA LEU A 210 -12.06 -22.18 -10.73
C LEU A 210 -11.23 -22.31 -9.46
N VAL A 211 -10.71 -23.50 -9.18
CA VAL A 211 -9.68 -23.70 -8.16
C VAL A 211 -8.36 -23.98 -8.87
N LEU A 212 -7.42 -23.05 -8.73
CA LEU A 212 -6.12 -23.12 -9.37
C LEU A 212 -5.04 -23.48 -8.35
N ASN A 213 -4.10 -24.34 -8.72
CA ASN A 213 -2.90 -24.64 -7.94
C ASN A 213 -1.68 -23.93 -8.55
N LEU A 214 -1.20 -22.89 -7.86
CA LEU A 214 -0.13 -22.05 -8.40
C LEU A 214 1.26 -22.62 -8.16
N GLU A 215 1.38 -23.65 -7.30
CA GLU A 215 2.64 -24.32 -6.96
C GLU A 215 3.77 -23.32 -6.68
N VAL A 216 3.55 -22.36 -5.77
CA VAL A 216 4.47 -21.23 -5.55
C VAL A 216 5.89 -21.69 -5.18
N HIS A 217 6.02 -22.86 -4.57
CA HIS A 217 7.30 -23.49 -4.23
C HIS A 217 8.10 -23.93 -5.47
N GLU A 218 7.46 -24.27 -6.59
CA GLU A 218 8.11 -24.69 -7.85
C GLU A 218 8.77 -23.55 -8.63
N ILE A 219 8.61 -22.30 -8.18
CA ILE A 219 9.19 -21.14 -8.84
C ILE A 219 10.71 -21.18 -8.71
N ILE A 220 11.40 -21.10 -9.83
CA ILE A 220 12.85 -20.92 -9.87
C ILE A 220 13.17 -19.51 -9.30
N PRO A 221 13.90 -19.39 -8.19
CA PRO A 221 14.18 -18.11 -7.56
C PRO A 221 14.77 -17.07 -8.53
N GLY A 222 14.27 -15.84 -8.47
CA GLY A 222 14.71 -14.73 -9.33
C GLY A 222 14.04 -14.64 -10.70
N THR A 223 13.31 -15.67 -11.15
CA THR A 223 12.58 -15.63 -12.44
C THR A 223 11.26 -14.87 -12.37
N VAL A 224 10.59 -14.91 -11.22
CA VAL A 224 9.28 -14.29 -10.99
C VAL A 224 9.40 -13.35 -9.79
N VAL A 225 9.08 -12.07 -10.00
CA VAL A 225 9.13 -11.04 -8.95
C VAL A 225 7.99 -11.23 -7.94
N GLU A 226 6.78 -11.46 -8.45
CA GLU A 226 5.57 -11.65 -7.64
C GLU A 226 4.82 -12.89 -8.13
N PRO A 227 4.71 -13.95 -7.32
CA PRO A 227 3.99 -15.17 -7.70
C PRO A 227 2.50 -14.89 -7.87
N GLY A 228 1.86 -15.58 -8.81
CA GLY A 228 0.45 -15.39 -9.09
C GLY A 228 0.06 -15.75 -10.51
N VAL A 229 -1.19 -15.47 -10.85
CA VAL A 229 -1.72 -15.63 -12.21
C VAL A 229 -2.16 -14.28 -12.77
N VAL A 230 -2.16 -14.19 -14.09
CA VAL A 230 -2.78 -13.10 -14.85
C VAL A 230 -4.05 -13.64 -15.46
N LEU A 231 -5.18 -13.02 -15.14
CA LEU A 231 -6.49 -13.36 -15.65
C LEU A 231 -6.92 -12.33 -16.70
N SER A 232 -7.15 -12.75 -17.94
CA SER A 232 -7.73 -11.91 -19.00
C SER A 232 -9.13 -12.36 -19.36
N ILE A 233 -10.00 -11.41 -19.71
CA ILE A 233 -11.40 -11.67 -20.06
C ILE A 233 -11.60 -11.17 -21.48
N TYR A 234 -12.07 -12.04 -22.37
CA TYR A 234 -12.22 -11.71 -23.78
C TYR A 234 -13.36 -12.47 -24.46
N ASP A 235 -13.76 -12.00 -25.65
CA ASP A 235 -14.76 -12.68 -26.45
C ASP A 235 -14.13 -13.84 -27.25
N GLY A 236 -14.82 -14.98 -27.30
CA GLY A 236 -14.32 -16.20 -27.96
C GLY A 236 -14.10 -16.05 -29.47
N ALA A 237 -14.71 -15.03 -30.09
CA ALA A 237 -14.52 -14.70 -31.50
C ALA A 237 -13.21 -13.93 -31.79
N SER A 238 -12.69 -13.16 -30.81
CA SER A 238 -11.50 -12.32 -30.92
C SER A 238 -10.35 -12.90 -30.07
N SER A 239 -9.86 -14.08 -30.46
CA SER A 239 -8.97 -14.91 -29.62
C SER A 239 -7.58 -14.36 -29.29
N LEU A 240 -7.14 -13.22 -29.86
CA LEU A 240 -5.73 -12.79 -29.82
C LEU A 240 -5.51 -11.33 -29.36
N SER A 241 -6.55 -10.60 -28.97
CA SER A 241 -6.47 -9.17 -28.59
C SER A 241 -6.04 -8.92 -27.13
N HIS A 242 -6.01 -9.92 -26.26
CA HIS A 242 -6.00 -9.71 -24.79
C HIS A 242 -4.79 -10.29 -24.06
N TYR A 243 -3.64 -10.40 -24.71
CA TYR A 243 -2.41 -10.82 -24.04
C TYR A 243 -1.69 -9.71 -23.29
N SER A 244 -2.04 -8.43 -23.50
CA SER A 244 -1.31 -7.29 -22.91
C SER A 244 -1.89 -6.83 -21.56
N GLU A 245 -3.19 -7.04 -21.34
CA GLU A 245 -3.94 -6.53 -20.17
C GLU A 245 -4.65 -7.67 -19.43
N GLY A 246 -4.48 -7.71 -18.11
CA GLY A 246 -5.12 -8.72 -17.26
C GLY A 246 -5.05 -8.38 -15.77
N ILE A 247 -5.90 -9.05 -14.99
CA ILE A 247 -6.00 -8.90 -13.56
C ILE A 247 -4.96 -9.80 -12.90
N HIS A 248 -4.06 -9.24 -12.10
CA HIS A 248 -3.08 -10.00 -11.34
C HIS A 248 -3.69 -10.55 -10.06
N LEU A 249 -3.66 -11.87 -9.89
CA LEU A 249 -4.21 -12.58 -8.73
C LEU A 249 -3.11 -13.37 -8.01
N GLU A 250 -3.15 -13.36 -6.69
CA GLU A 250 -2.17 -14.03 -5.82
C GLU A 250 -2.74 -15.36 -5.28
N ALA A 251 -1.85 -16.28 -4.92
CA ALA A 251 -2.22 -17.52 -4.24
C ALA A 251 -2.80 -17.26 -2.83
N GLY A 252 -3.54 -18.23 -2.29
CA GLY A 252 -4.11 -18.19 -0.94
C GLY A 252 -5.28 -17.23 -0.75
N LYS A 253 -5.93 -16.86 -1.86
CA LYS A 253 -7.07 -15.94 -1.87
C LYS A 253 -8.30 -16.56 -2.51
N VAL A 254 -9.46 -16.07 -2.08
CA VAL A 254 -10.73 -16.25 -2.78
C VAL A 254 -11.06 -14.93 -3.44
N VAL A 255 -11.20 -14.97 -4.76
CA VAL A 255 -11.39 -13.79 -5.60
C VAL A 255 -12.72 -13.89 -6.31
N THR A 256 -13.56 -12.88 -6.17
CA THR A 256 -14.86 -12.80 -6.83
C THR A 256 -14.86 -11.65 -7.82
N ILE A 257 -15.19 -11.94 -9.08
CA ILE A 257 -15.12 -11.02 -10.22
C ILE A 257 -16.50 -10.95 -10.88
N PRO A 258 -17.38 -10.04 -10.41
CA PRO A 258 -18.59 -9.68 -11.12
C PRO A 258 -18.28 -8.84 -12.37
N VAL A 259 -18.83 -9.26 -13.51
CA VAL A 259 -18.89 -8.44 -14.73
C VAL A 259 -20.13 -7.55 -14.65
N ASN A 260 -19.90 -6.24 -14.71
CA ASN A 260 -20.96 -5.24 -14.59
C ASN A 260 -21.46 -4.73 -15.93
N GLU A 261 -20.55 -4.63 -16.91
CA GLU A 261 -20.84 -4.03 -18.21
C GLU A 261 -19.93 -4.63 -19.29
N VAL A 262 -20.50 -4.90 -20.46
CA VAL A 262 -19.78 -5.29 -21.67
C VAL A 262 -19.75 -4.08 -22.60
N ARG A 263 -18.57 -3.68 -23.07
CA ARG A 263 -18.40 -2.57 -24.00
C ARG A 263 -17.99 -3.09 -25.36
N LYS A 264 -18.74 -2.73 -26.39
CA LYS A 264 -18.43 -3.02 -27.78
C LYS A 264 -18.05 -1.73 -28.50
N LEU A 265 -16.78 -1.59 -28.84
CA LEU A 265 -16.25 -0.47 -29.62
C LEU A 265 -16.20 -0.86 -31.09
N ARG A 266 -16.73 0.00 -31.96
CA ARG A 266 -16.51 -0.07 -33.41
C ARG A 266 -15.93 1.24 -33.90
N LEU A 267 -14.70 1.16 -34.39
CA LEU A 267 -14.01 2.27 -35.01
C LEU A 267 -14.47 2.44 -36.46
N HIS A 268 -14.35 3.66 -36.97
CA HIS A 268 -14.62 3.92 -38.37
C HIS A 268 -13.48 3.34 -39.24
N GLU A 269 -13.79 2.81 -40.42
CA GLU A 269 -12.82 2.16 -41.33
C GLU A 269 -11.61 3.02 -41.72
N SER A 270 -11.70 4.35 -41.57
CA SER A 270 -10.57 5.25 -41.82
C SER A 270 -9.52 5.28 -40.70
N SER A 271 -9.86 4.81 -39.50
CA SER A 271 -9.01 4.87 -38.30
C SER A 271 -8.54 3.50 -37.84
N CYS A 272 -9.05 2.42 -38.45
CA CYS A 272 -8.72 1.04 -38.09
C CYS A 272 -8.33 0.26 -39.35
N GLY A 273 -7.67 -0.89 -39.17
CA GLY A 273 -7.24 -1.71 -40.30
C GLY A 273 -6.70 -3.07 -39.87
N SER A 274 -6.24 -3.85 -40.84
CA SER A 274 -5.54 -5.12 -40.59
C SER A 274 -4.33 -5.24 -41.50
N THR A 275 -3.28 -5.88 -41.00
CA THR A 275 -2.06 -6.15 -41.77
C THR A 275 -1.78 -7.65 -41.80
N LYS A 276 -1.24 -8.13 -42.93
CA LYS A 276 -0.83 -9.54 -43.06
C LYS A 276 0.42 -9.80 -42.23
N MET A 277 0.33 -10.69 -41.25
CA MET A 277 1.50 -11.20 -40.53
C MET A 277 1.94 -12.57 -41.07
N GLU A 278 3.21 -12.93 -40.81
CA GLU A 278 3.73 -14.25 -41.20
C GLU A 278 3.22 -15.39 -40.29
N SER A 279 3.01 -15.11 -39.01
CA SER A 279 2.67 -16.12 -37.98
C SER A 279 1.19 -16.21 -37.65
N PHE A 280 0.35 -15.34 -38.23
CA PHE A 280 -1.08 -15.24 -37.95
C PHE A 280 -1.87 -15.17 -39.26
N SER A 281 -3.10 -15.68 -39.26
CA SER A 281 -4.05 -15.51 -40.37
C SER A 281 -4.60 -14.08 -40.40
N GLU A 282 -5.10 -13.60 -41.54
CA GLU A 282 -5.80 -12.30 -41.62
C GLU A 282 -7.03 -12.22 -40.70
N LYS A 283 -7.69 -13.36 -40.46
CA LYS A 283 -8.86 -13.45 -39.56
C LYS A 283 -8.48 -13.41 -38.07
N GLU A 284 -7.20 -13.56 -37.78
CA GLU A 284 -6.61 -13.62 -36.44
C GLU A 284 -5.89 -12.30 -36.09
N TYR A 285 -6.06 -11.27 -36.92
CA TYR A 285 -5.45 -9.98 -36.67
C TYR A 285 -5.96 -9.38 -35.36
N SER A 286 -5.03 -8.95 -34.51
CA SER A 286 -5.26 -8.02 -33.42
C SER A 286 -4.07 -7.06 -33.32
N LYS A 287 -4.27 -5.87 -32.78
CA LYS A 287 -3.15 -4.94 -32.51
C LYS A 287 -2.08 -5.59 -31.64
N ALA A 288 -2.49 -6.28 -30.57
CA ALA A 288 -1.59 -6.99 -29.67
C ALA A 288 -0.77 -8.10 -30.36
N ALA A 289 -1.39 -8.86 -31.27
CA ALA A 289 -0.69 -9.88 -32.05
C ALA A 289 0.31 -9.26 -33.04
N CYS A 290 -0.02 -8.09 -33.60
CA CYS A 290 0.87 -7.34 -34.48
C CYS A 290 2.11 -6.88 -33.73
N GLU A 291 1.91 -6.20 -32.60
CA GLU A 291 2.98 -5.70 -31.74
C GLU A 291 3.90 -6.84 -31.28
N TRP A 292 3.33 -7.99 -30.89
CA TRP A 292 4.12 -9.16 -30.53
C TRP A 292 4.97 -9.67 -31.70
N SER A 293 4.38 -9.82 -32.89
CA SER A 293 5.12 -10.28 -34.06
C SER A 293 6.20 -9.29 -34.50
N VAL A 294 5.97 -7.98 -34.38
CA VAL A 294 6.94 -6.93 -34.75
C VAL A 294 8.08 -6.88 -33.74
N SER A 295 7.76 -6.91 -32.44
CA SER A 295 8.75 -6.90 -31.36
C SER A 295 9.71 -8.08 -31.46
N VAL A 296 9.18 -9.29 -31.69
CA VAL A 296 10.02 -10.48 -31.84
C VAL A 296 10.89 -10.41 -33.09
N LYS A 297 10.39 -9.87 -34.21
CA LYS A 297 11.20 -9.67 -35.43
C LYS A 297 12.33 -8.66 -35.23
N GLN A 298 12.13 -7.65 -34.38
CA GLN A 298 13.19 -6.72 -34.02
C GLN A 298 14.26 -7.43 -33.19
N ILE A 299 13.85 -8.21 -32.18
CA ILE A 299 14.76 -9.04 -31.37
C ILE A 299 15.54 -10.04 -32.23
N GLU A 300 14.89 -10.69 -33.21
CA GLU A 300 15.56 -11.60 -34.15
C GLU A 300 16.69 -10.90 -34.94
N LYS A 301 16.52 -9.63 -35.29
CA LYS A 301 17.53 -8.84 -36.02
C LYS A 301 18.67 -8.37 -35.12
N GLU A 302 18.37 -7.97 -33.89
CA GLU A 302 19.34 -7.44 -32.93
C GLU A 302 20.16 -8.56 -32.26
N CYS A 303 19.50 -9.61 -31.77
CA CYS A 303 20.14 -10.72 -31.07
C CYS A 303 20.61 -11.85 -32.02
N GLY A 304 20.21 -11.83 -33.30
CA GLY A 304 20.68 -12.81 -34.29
C GLY A 304 20.22 -14.25 -34.07
N CYS A 305 19.18 -14.46 -33.27
CA CYS A 305 18.63 -15.77 -32.91
C CYS A 305 17.11 -15.72 -32.75
N ILE A 306 16.44 -16.88 -32.78
CA ILE A 306 14.98 -16.99 -32.62
C ILE A 306 14.66 -17.23 -31.12
N PRO A 307 14.02 -16.27 -30.42
CA PRO A 307 13.74 -16.36 -28.98
C PRO A 307 12.62 -17.35 -28.66
N ILE A 308 12.55 -17.84 -27.41
CA ILE A 308 11.54 -18.85 -27.02
C ILE A 308 10.11 -18.31 -27.14
N ARG A 309 9.90 -17.03 -26.83
CA ARG A 309 8.59 -16.34 -26.85
C ARG A 309 8.12 -15.96 -28.26
N ASN A 310 8.59 -16.66 -29.29
CA ASN A 310 8.21 -16.39 -30.68
C ASN A 310 6.84 -17.00 -31.02
N PRO A 311 5.92 -16.26 -31.67
CA PRO A 311 4.63 -16.79 -32.11
C PRO A 311 4.71 -18.06 -32.96
N ILE A 312 5.83 -18.30 -33.64
CA ILE A 312 6.07 -19.49 -34.47
C ILE A 312 5.89 -20.79 -33.67
N TYR A 313 6.21 -20.77 -32.38
CA TYR A 313 6.12 -21.97 -31.53
C TYR A 313 4.71 -22.28 -31.03
N ARG A 314 3.68 -21.50 -31.39
CA ARG A 314 2.28 -21.77 -31.00
C ARG A 314 1.84 -23.20 -31.32
N GLY A 315 2.18 -23.69 -32.52
CA GLY A 315 1.83 -25.05 -32.96
C GLY A 315 2.58 -26.19 -32.26
N VAL A 316 3.62 -25.88 -31.46
CA VAL A 316 4.34 -26.88 -30.64
C VAL A 316 3.57 -27.20 -29.36
N PHE A 317 2.85 -26.20 -28.82
CA PHE A 317 2.11 -26.30 -27.56
C PHE A 317 0.60 -26.51 -27.75
N ASP A 318 0.11 -26.44 -29.00
CA ASP A 318 -1.27 -26.74 -29.37
C ASP A 318 -1.43 -28.27 -29.49
N ASN A 319 -1.65 -28.93 -28.35
CA ASN A 319 -1.87 -30.38 -28.25
C ASN A 319 -3.19 -30.78 -28.94
N LYS A 320 -3.20 -30.86 -30.27
CA LYS A 320 -4.20 -31.66 -31.00
C LYS A 320 -3.70 -33.10 -31.09
N ASN A 321 -4.02 -33.90 -30.07
CA ASN A 321 -4.00 -35.38 -30.07
C ASN A 321 -2.97 -36.05 -31.00
N ASP A 322 -1.72 -36.17 -30.56
CA ASP A 322 -0.89 -37.32 -30.96
C ASP A 322 -1.31 -38.49 -30.05
N GLN A 323 -2.36 -39.21 -30.46
CA GLN A 323 -2.54 -40.58 -29.99
C GLN A 323 -1.30 -41.37 -30.41
N ILE A 324 -0.57 -41.83 -29.41
CA ILE A 324 0.55 -42.76 -29.48
C ILE A 324 -0.02 -44.10 -29.97
N ASP A 325 0.01 -44.33 -31.28
CA ASP A 325 0.02 -45.68 -31.80
C ASP A 325 1.43 -46.24 -31.62
N ASN A 326 1.56 -47.19 -30.70
CA ASN A 326 2.75 -48.02 -30.52
C ASN A 326 3.02 -48.82 -31.79
N SER A 327 3.73 -48.22 -32.73
CA SER A 327 4.42 -48.91 -33.80
C SER A 327 5.79 -48.26 -33.98
N THR A 328 6.80 -49.11 -34.07
CA THR A 328 8.24 -48.85 -33.98
C THR A 328 8.80 -48.10 -35.21
N GLU A 329 8.07 -47.13 -35.72
CA GLU A 329 8.50 -46.24 -36.79
C GLU A 329 8.26 -44.79 -36.35
N VAL A 330 9.37 -44.10 -36.09
CA VAL A 330 9.43 -42.65 -35.85
C VAL A 330 8.53 -41.94 -36.87
N PRO A 331 7.40 -41.31 -36.46
CA PRO A 331 6.47 -40.73 -37.42
C PRO A 331 7.08 -39.45 -37.97
N LYS A 332 7.76 -39.57 -39.13
CA LYS A 332 8.10 -38.46 -40.02
C LYS A 332 6.81 -37.96 -40.70
N LYS A 333 5.89 -37.33 -39.96
CA LYS A 333 4.77 -36.62 -40.56
C LYS A 333 5.20 -35.19 -40.96
N LYS A 334 4.82 -34.86 -42.19
CA LYS A 334 5.24 -33.68 -42.96
C LYS A 334 4.80 -32.39 -42.28
N TYR A 335 5.73 -31.76 -41.55
CA TYR A 335 5.71 -30.31 -41.37
C TYR A 335 5.61 -29.69 -42.77
N LYS A 336 4.62 -28.80 -43.00
CA LYS A 336 4.63 -27.88 -44.15
C LYS A 336 6.06 -27.35 -44.24
N LYS A 337 6.73 -27.53 -45.39
CA LYS A 337 8.12 -27.10 -45.62
C LYS A 337 8.24 -25.62 -45.24
N TRP A 338 8.64 -25.33 -44.01
CA TRP A 338 9.18 -24.03 -43.64
C TRP A 338 10.44 -23.89 -44.48
N LYS A 339 10.53 -22.83 -45.30
CA LYS A 339 11.81 -22.44 -45.89
C LYS A 339 12.78 -22.34 -44.71
N LYS A 340 13.81 -23.20 -44.65
CA LYS A 340 14.83 -23.20 -43.59
C LYS A 340 15.31 -21.76 -43.40
N ARG A 341 14.83 -21.08 -42.36
CA ARG A 341 15.37 -19.79 -41.95
C ARG A 341 16.83 -20.05 -41.54
N LYS A 342 17.74 -19.17 -41.95
CA LYS A 342 19.19 -19.32 -41.70
C LYS A 342 19.58 -19.03 -40.24
N ILE A 343 18.65 -18.50 -39.44
CA ILE A 343 18.90 -18.03 -38.08
C ILE A 343 18.67 -19.19 -37.10
N PRO A 344 19.63 -19.52 -36.21
CA PRO A 344 19.47 -20.55 -35.19
C PRO A 344 18.53 -20.11 -34.05
N ARG A 345 18.12 -21.07 -33.21
CA ARG A 345 17.41 -20.75 -31.96
C ARG A 345 18.39 -20.08 -30.99
N CYS A 346 17.87 -19.22 -30.11
CA CYS A 346 18.70 -18.60 -29.08
C CYS A 346 19.23 -19.66 -28.09
N THR A 347 20.48 -19.49 -27.64
CA THR A 347 21.03 -20.23 -26.50
C THR A 347 20.57 -19.62 -25.18
N LEU A 348 20.75 -20.34 -24.06
CA LEU A 348 20.25 -19.91 -22.76
C LEU A 348 20.89 -18.58 -22.35
N ARG A 349 22.18 -18.44 -22.64
CA ARG A 349 22.91 -17.18 -22.48
C ARG A 349 22.29 -16.05 -23.29
N GLN A 350 22.05 -16.25 -24.59
CA GLN A 350 21.46 -15.24 -25.46
C GLN A 350 20.05 -14.82 -25.00
N GLU A 351 19.27 -15.77 -24.47
CA GLU A 351 17.92 -15.50 -23.96
C GLU A 351 17.96 -14.58 -22.72
N ILE A 352 18.90 -14.79 -21.81
CA ILE A 352 19.03 -14.00 -20.58
C ILE A 352 19.76 -12.67 -20.83
N GLU A 353 20.86 -12.69 -21.58
CA GLU A 353 21.72 -11.53 -21.80
C GLU A 353 21.10 -10.52 -22.79
N CYS A 354 20.57 -10.99 -23.92
CA CYS A 354 20.07 -10.12 -24.99
C CYS A 354 18.53 -10.03 -24.98
N VAL A 355 17.84 -11.16 -25.06
CA VAL A 355 16.38 -11.18 -25.29
C VAL A 355 15.63 -10.59 -24.10
N GLN A 356 15.97 -10.96 -22.87
CA GLN A 356 15.29 -10.47 -21.66
C GLN A 356 15.47 -8.96 -21.45
N GLU A 357 16.66 -8.41 -21.72
CA GLU A 357 16.89 -6.95 -21.67
C GLU A 357 15.97 -6.22 -22.66
N LYS A 358 15.87 -6.71 -23.89
CA LYS A 358 15.06 -6.08 -24.95
C LYS A 358 13.56 -6.27 -24.77
N LEU A 359 13.11 -7.38 -24.18
CA LEU A 359 11.69 -7.57 -23.85
C LEU A 359 11.18 -6.60 -22.77
N ASN A 360 12.07 -6.17 -21.86
CA ASN A 360 11.72 -5.19 -20.82
C ASN A 360 11.57 -3.78 -21.38
N ILE A 361 12.29 -3.44 -22.46
CA ILE A 361 12.19 -2.17 -23.17
C ILE A 361 11.10 -2.32 -24.23
N ARG A 362 9.84 -1.99 -23.90
CA ARG A 362 8.78 -1.96 -24.93
C ARG A 362 9.07 -0.82 -25.91
N PRO A 363 9.44 -1.10 -27.17
CA PRO A 363 9.60 -0.04 -28.15
C PRO A 363 8.23 0.60 -28.40
N HIS A 364 8.18 1.92 -28.54
CA HIS A 364 6.98 2.59 -29.03
C HIS A 364 6.82 2.21 -30.50
N ILE A 365 5.89 1.30 -30.79
CA ILE A 365 5.57 0.87 -32.14
C ILE A 365 4.56 1.87 -32.70
N ASP A 366 4.89 2.52 -33.81
CA ASP A 366 3.97 3.46 -34.46
C ASP A 366 2.69 2.75 -34.94
N ASP A 367 1.54 3.38 -34.73
CA ASP A 367 0.22 2.88 -35.18
C ASP A 367 0.14 2.68 -36.72
N THR A 368 1.10 3.24 -37.47
CA THR A 368 1.23 3.02 -38.92
C THR A 368 1.69 1.60 -39.28
N ILE A 369 2.41 0.92 -38.36
CA ILE A 369 2.89 -0.45 -38.55
C ILE A 369 1.82 -1.45 -38.09
N CYS A 370 1.18 -1.15 -36.96
CA CYS A 370 0.13 -1.96 -36.35
C CYS A 370 -1.13 -1.10 -36.14
N PRO A 371 -2.05 -1.05 -37.12
CA PRO A 371 -3.29 -0.29 -36.99
C PRO A 371 -4.22 -0.85 -35.90
N ASP A 372 -5.08 0.00 -35.37
CA ASP A 372 -6.07 -0.37 -34.37
C ASP A 372 -7.13 -1.34 -34.93
N ASP A 373 -7.67 -2.17 -34.03
CA ASP A 373 -8.72 -3.13 -34.35
C ASP A 373 -10.06 -2.42 -34.62
N CYS A 374 -10.74 -2.80 -35.72
CA CYS A 374 -12.00 -2.15 -36.09
C CYS A 374 -13.17 -2.50 -35.16
N GLU A 375 -13.17 -3.68 -34.59
CA GLU A 375 -14.12 -4.10 -33.56
C GLU A 375 -13.33 -4.57 -32.33
N ASP A 376 -13.67 -4.02 -31.17
CA ASP A 376 -13.11 -4.43 -29.88
C ASP A 376 -14.23 -4.65 -28.86
N ILE A 377 -14.08 -5.68 -28.02
CA ILE A 377 -15.03 -6.05 -26.99
C ILE A 377 -14.28 -6.13 -25.66
N SER A 378 -14.62 -5.24 -24.73
CA SER A 378 -14.02 -5.16 -23.41
C SER A 378 -15.05 -5.39 -22.30
N PHE A 379 -14.57 -5.95 -21.18
CA PHE A 379 -15.40 -6.32 -20.03
C PHE A 379 -15.03 -5.47 -18.83
N SER A 380 -15.99 -4.70 -18.31
CA SER A 380 -15.81 -3.94 -17.08
C SER A 380 -16.18 -4.79 -15.88
N SER A 381 -15.22 -5.00 -14.97
CA SER A 381 -15.40 -5.79 -13.75
C SER A 381 -14.81 -5.09 -12.52
N ILE A 382 -15.24 -5.53 -11.35
CA ILE A 382 -14.67 -5.13 -10.05
C ILE A 382 -14.16 -6.39 -9.37
N VAL A 383 -12.99 -6.33 -8.74
CA VAL A 383 -12.35 -7.49 -8.13
C VAL A 383 -12.48 -7.42 -6.61
N PHE A 384 -13.09 -8.43 -6.01
CA PHE A 384 -13.18 -8.59 -4.56
C PHE A 384 -12.27 -9.73 -4.12
N GLY A 385 -11.42 -9.52 -3.12
CA GLY A 385 -10.48 -10.52 -2.63
C GLY A 385 -10.60 -10.74 -1.12
N GLY A 386 -10.55 -12.00 -0.69
CA GLY A 386 -10.47 -12.43 0.71
C GLY A 386 -9.40 -13.50 0.91
N LYS A 387 -9.08 -13.82 2.17
CA LYS A 387 -8.20 -14.96 2.48
C LYS A 387 -8.94 -16.26 2.20
N LEU A 388 -8.24 -17.22 1.61
CA LEU A 388 -8.78 -18.55 1.39
C LEU A 388 -8.93 -19.31 2.70
N SER A 389 -10.15 -19.75 3.00
CA SER A 389 -10.41 -20.76 4.01
C SER A 389 -10.55 -22.11 3.31
N ALA A 390 -9.94 -23.16 3.84
CA ALA A 390 -10.03 -24.46 3.18
C ALA A 390 -11.45 -25.03 3.19
N SER A 391 -12.28 -24.70 4.18
CA SER A 391 -13.69 -25.09 4.22
C SER A 391 -14.47 -24.68 2.96
N GLU A 392 -14.03 -23.61 2.27
CA GLU A 392 -14.69 -23.15 1.03
C GLU A 392 -14.32 -23.96 -0.21
N ILE A 393 -13.23 -24.72 -0.18
CA ILE A 393 -12.72 -25.47 -1.34
C ILE A 393 -12.80 -26.98 -1.16
N VAL A 394 -12.98 -27.50 0.06
CA VAL A 394 -13.01 -28.94 0.36
C VAL A 394 -13.96 -29.72 -0.56
N SER A 395 -15.12 -29.16 -0.93
CA SER A 395 -16.08 -29.84 -1.83
C SER A 395 -15.65 -29.88 -3.30
N MET A 396 -14.69 -29.04 -3.69
CA MET A 396 -14.19 -28.91 -5.06
C MET A 396 -12.87 -29.63 -5.29
N LEU A 397 -12.24 -30.16 -4.23
CA LEU A 397 -10.97 -30.89 -4.34
C LEU A 397 -11.21 -32.33 -4.80
N PRO A 398 -10.35 -32.88 -5.67
CA PRO A 398 -10.37 -34.31 -6.02
C PRO A 398 -10.21 -35.21 -4.80
N SER A 399 -10.76 -36.43 -4.86
CA SER A 399 -10.69 -37.40 -3.76
C SER A 399 -9.26 -37.86 -3.43
N ASP A 400 -8.37 -37.86 -4.42
CA ASP A 400 -6.96 -38.24 -4.33
C ASP A 400 -6.02 -37.04 -4.10
N TRP A 401 -6.57 -35.86 -3.75
CA TRP A 401 -5.80 -34.63 -3.64
C TRP A 401 -4.60 -34.73 -2.68
N GLU A 402 -4.76 -35.38 -1.52
CA GLU A 402 -3.65 -35.57 -0.58
C GLU A 402 -2.48 -36.36 -1.17
N ASP A 403 -2.77 -37.45 -1.90
CA ASP A 403 -1.74 -38.26 -2.58
C ASP A 403 -1.05 -37.46 -3.69
N THR A 404 -1.79 -36.61 -4.41
CA THR A 404 -1.20 -35.75 -5.44
C THR A 404 -0.28 -34.68 -4.84
N LYS A 405 -0.64 -34.10 -3.69
CA LYS A 405 0.22 -33.16 -2.95
C LYS A 405 1.52 -33.82 -2.53
N GLU A 406 1.46 -35.02 -1.95
CA GLU A 406 2.66 -35.75 -1.52
C GLU A 406 3.58 -36.08 -2.71
N LYS A 407 3.03 -36.55 -3.82
CA LYS A 407 3.81 -36.82 -5.06
C LYS A 407 4.50 -35.57 -5.60
N ARG A 408 3.82 -34.42 -5.59
CA ARG A 408 4.40 -33.15 -6.06
C ARG A 408 5.51 -32.65 -5.16
N LEU A 409 5.28 -32.63 -3.84
CA LEU A 409 6.28 -32.20 -2.87
C LEU A 409 7.52 -33.12 -2.85
N THR A 410 7.33 -34.43 -3.02
CA THR A 410 8.46 -35.36 -3.14
C THR A 410 9.26 -35.18 -4.42
N ALA A 411 8.62 -34.81 -5.54
CA ALA A 411 9.32 -34.42 -6.76
C ALA A 411 10.12 -33.13 -6.56
N TYR A 412 9.52 -32.13 -5.89
CA TYR A 412 10.16 -30.85 -5.60
C TYR A 412 11.34 -30.94 -4.64
N GLN A 413 11.34 -31.90 -3.70
CA GLN A 413 12.45 -32.10 -2.76
C GLN A 413 13.81 -32.22 -3.47
N LYS A 414 13.86 -32.81 -4.66
CA LYS A 414 15.09 -32.91 -5.49
C LYS A 414 15.59 -31.55 -5.96
N ALA A 415 14.68 -30.63 -6.29
CA ALA A 415 15.05 -29.26 -6.64
C ALA A 415 15.46 -28.45 -5.41
N LEU A 416 14.78 -28.64 -4.28
CA LEU A 416 15.08 -27.96 -3.03
C LEU A 416 16.52 -28.20 -2.54
N GLU A 417 17.05 -29.42 -2.72
CA GLU A 417 18.44 -29.78 -2.39
C GLU A 417 19.48 -29.13 -3.32
N VAL A 418 19.07 -28.73 -4.53
CA VAL A 418 19.95 -28.14 -5.55
C VAL A 418 19.99 -26.61 -5.45
N ILE A 419 18.86 -26.00 -5.10
CA ILE A 419 18.69 -24.55 -4.99
C ILE A 419 19.51 -24.02 -3.81
N PRO A 420 20.32 -22.96 -3.99
CA PRO A 420 21.04 -22.34 -2.88
C PRO A 420 20.09 -21.80 -1.80
N ASN A 421 20.33 -22.13 -0.53
CA ASN A 421 19.47 -21.72 0.58
C ASN A 421 19.18 -20.21 0.63
N ARG A 422 20.17 -19.37 0.30
CA ARG A 422 20.03 -17.90 0.27
C ARG A 422 19.01 -17.39 -0.75
N MET A 423 18.74 -18.17 -1.79
CA MET A 423 17.79 -17.84 -2.86
C MET A 423 16.37 -18.30 -2.52
N ILE A 424 16.20 -19.21 -1.55
CA ILE A 424 14.88 -19.67 -1.11
C ILE A 424 14.18 -18.51 -0.36
N PRO A 425 13.03 -18.00 -0.85
CA PRO A 425 12.41 -16.80 -0.29
C PRO A 425 12.08 -16.91 1.21
N VAL A 426 11.59 -18.07 1.65
CA VAL A 426 11.27 -18.32 3.07
C VAL A 426 12.53 -18.26 3.92
N VAL A 427 13.61 -18.93 3.50
CA VAL A 427 14.90 -18.91 4.22
C VAL A 427 15.46 -17.50 4.33
N ARG A 428 15.43 -16.72 3.23
CA ARG A 428 15.87 -15.32 3.23
C ARG A 428 15.07 -14.47 4.21
N ASN A 429 13.75 -14.61 4.21
CA ASN A 429 12.87 -13.84 5.10
C ASN A 429 13.05 -14.27 6.57
N VAL A 430 13.26 -15.56 6.84
CA VAL A 430 13.55 -16.05 8.19
C VAL A 430 14.91 -15.56 8.67
N GLN A 431 15.94 -15.54 7.82
CA GLN A 431 17.25 -14.95 8.15
C GLN A 431 17.09 -13.46 8.50
N GLN A 432 16.32 -12.70 7.74
CA GLN A 432 16.04 -11.29 8.08
C GLN A 432 15.37 -11.13 9.45
N LEU A 433 14.41 -12.01 9.79
CA LEU A 433 13.77 -11.99 11.11
C LEU A 433 14.76 -12.36 12.23
N ALA A 434 15.65 -13.33 11.97
CA ALA A 434 16.72 -13.72 12.86
C ALA A 434 17.73 -12.58 13.08
N ASP A 435 18.15 -11.88 12.03
CA ASP A 435 19.06 -10.74 12.11
C ASP A 435 18.44 -9.58 12.91
N GLU A 436 17.15 -9.29 12.68
CA GLU A 436 16.39 -8.28 13.45
C GLU A 436 16.31 -8.65 14.94
N LEU A 437 16.15 -9.95 15.24
CA LEU A 437 16.15 -10.46 16.61
C LEU A 437 17.54 -10.39 17.24
N GLN A 438 18.59 -10.84 16.55
CA GLN A 438 19.97 -10.83 17.04
C GLN A 438 20.44 -9.41 17.35
N LEU A 439 20.12 -8.45 16.48
CA LEU A 439 20.39 -7.03 16.71
C LEU A 439 19.68 -6.54 17.97
N PHE A 440 18.39 -6.87 18.12
CA PHE A 440 17.63 -6.50 19.31
C PHE A 440 18.21 -7.11 20.60
N VAL A 441 18.51 -8.41 20.60
CA VAL A 441 19.08 -9.11 21.76
C VAL A 441 20.43 -8.51 22.14
N LYS A 442 21.26 -8.15 21.14
CA LYS A 442 22.54 -7.47 21.38
C LYS A 442 22.35 -6.10 22.04
N GLU A 443 21.54 -5.23 21.43
CA GLU A 443 21.26 -3.88 21.97
C GLU A 443 20.61 -3.94 23.36
N ALA A 444 19.61 -4.81 23.56
CA ALA A 444 18.94 -4.97 24.84
C ALA A 444 19.89 -5.54 25.92
N SER A 445 20.78 -6.47 25.55
CA SER A 445 21.78 -7.01 26.47
C SER A 445 22.79 -5.96 26.91
N GLU A 446 23.21 -5.07 26.00
CA GLU A 446 24.10 -3.95 26.31
C GLU A 446 23.41 -2.93 27.23
N ILE A 447 22.14 -2.60 26.97
CA ILE A 447 21.37 -1.63 27.74
C ILE A 447 21.08 -2.15 29.16
N PHE A 448 20.52 -3.34 29.30
CA PHE A 448 20.13 -3.91 30.60
C PHE A 448 21.26 -4.65 31.32
N GLY A 449 22.39 -4.90 30.65
CA GLY A 449 23.61 -5.47 31.25
C GLY A 449 23.44 -6.91 31.67
N VAL A 450 23.20 -7.80 30.71
CA VAL A 450 23.13 -9.24 30.95
C VAL A 450 24.53 -9.75 31.34
N SER A 451 24.78 -9.88 32.64
CA SER A 451 25.92 -10.59 33.23
C SER A 451 25.59 -12.09 33.33
N ASP A 452 26.60 -12.96 33.23
CA ASP A 452 26.41 -14.41 33.35
C ASP A 452 25.94 -14.85 34.77
N LYS A 453 25.90 -13.93 35.74
CA LYS A 453 25.40 -14.15 37.09
C LYS A 453 23.97 -13.62 37.26
N PHE A 454 23.03 -14.54 37.50
CA PHE A 454 21.56 -14.37 37.56
C PHE A 454 20.97 -13.28 38.48
N ASN A 455 21.77 -12.56 39.26
CA ASN A 455 21.26 -11.70 40.34
C ASN A 455 21.67 -10.22 40.28
N ASP A 456 22.54 -9.82 39.35
CA ASP A 456 23.01 -8.44 39.30
C ASP A 456 22.06 -7.57 38.47
N VAL A 457 21.23 -6.79 39.16
CA VAL A 457 20.43 -5.72 38.55
C VAL A 457 21.38 -4.57 38.21
N LYS A 458 21.56 -4.29 36.90
CA LYS A 458 22.39 -3.18 36.43
C LYS A 458 21.97 -1.86 37.10
N CYS A 459 22.94 -1.03 37.44
CA CYS A 459 22.78 0.23 38.17
C CYS A 459 22.35 0.13 39.65
N LEU A 460 22.08 -1.06 40.20
CA LEU A 460 21.82 -1.27 41.64
C LEU A 460 22.66 -2.42 42.23
N SER A 461 23.81 -2.70 41.60
CA SER A 461 24.83 -3.64 42.10
C SER A 461 26.19 -2.95 42.05
N ILE A 462 26.97 -3.06 43.14
CA ILE A 462 28.36 -2.61 43.23
C ILE A 462 29.20 -3.83 43.58
N ASP A 463 30.22 -4.12 42.78
CA ASP A 463 31.17 -5.23 43.01
C ASP A 463 30.49 -6.60 43.22
N GLY A 464 29.32 -6.83 42.61
CA GLY A 464 28.54 -8.07 42.76
C GLY A 464 27.74 -8.18 44.07
N ARG A 465 27.59 -7.09 44.83
CA ARG A 465 26.71 -6.99 46.01
C ARG A 465 25.45 -6.19 45.67
N SER A 466 24.31 -6.67 46.19
CA SER A 466 23.02 -5.99 46.02
C SER A 466 23.01 -4.61 46.70
N TYR A 467 22.17 -3.70 46.19
CA TYR A 467 21.92 -2.39 46.80
C TYR A 467 21.55 -2.50 48.30
N GLU A 468 20.80 -3.52 48.71
CA GLU A 468 20.49 -3.78 50.12
C GLU A 468 21.76 -4.00 50.96
N SER A 469 22.73 -4.76 50.45
CA SER A 469 24.01 -4.96 51.13
C SER A 469 24.81 -3.67 51.20
N PHE A 470 24.76 -2.83 50.17
CA PHE A 470 25.43 -1.53 50.16
C PHE A 470 24.80 -0.57 51.18
N ILE A 471 23.48 -0.54 51.28
CA ILE A 471 22.77 0.32 52.25
C ILE A 471 23.00 -0.15 53.70
N ASN A 472 23.03 -1.45 53.95
CA ASN A 472 23.39 -1.98 55.27
C ASN A 472 24.82 -1.58 55.66
N GLN A 473 25.75 -1.60 54.69
CA GLN A 473 27.10 -1.09 54.90
C GLN A 473 27.07 0.42 55.18
N PHE A 474 26.36 1.20 54.37
CA PHE A 474 26.23 2.65 54.55
C PHE A 474 25.74 3.03 55.96
N TYR A 475 24.67 2.40 56.46
CA TYR A 475 24.17 2.68 57.80
C TYR A 475 25.07 2.16 58.93
N SER A 476 25.89 1.14 58.68
CA SER A 476 26.88 0.69 59.66
C SER A 476 28.03 1.70 59.86
N TYR A 477 28.41 2.42 58.80
CA TYR A 477 29.45 3.47 58.85
C TYR A 477 28.88 4.83 59.26
N GLU A 478 27.70 5.21 58.75
CA GLU A 478 27.01 6.48 59.05
C GLU A 478 25.64 6.22 59.73
N PRO A 479 25.58 5.78 61.01
CA PRO A 479 24.32 5.52 61.71
C PRO A 479 23.56 6.79 62.10
N THR A 480 24.13 7.97 61.81
CA THR A 480 23.57 9.28 62.11
C THR A 480 22.24 9.50 61.39
N TRP A 481 22.13 9.10 60.12
CA TRP A 481 20.93 9.33 59.30
C TRP A 481 19.68 8.65 59.85
N GLU A 482 19.76 7.34 60.11
CA GLU A 482 18.65 6.55 60.66
C GLU A 482 18.22 7.09 62.03
N ARG A 483 19.19 7.34 62.92
CA ARG A 483 18.92 7.77 64.28
C ARG A 483 18.34 9.19 64.34
N ILE A 484 18.86 10.14 63.56
CA ILE A 484 18.29 11.49 63.48
C ILE A 484 16.86 11.43 62.95
N THR A 485 16.60 10.61 61.92
CA THR A 485 15.27 10.44 61.34
C THR A 485 14.28 9.86 62.35
N THR A 486 14.65 8.80 63.06
CA THR A 486 13.78 8.20 64.08
C THR A 486 13.45 9.19 65.20
N TYR A 487 14.41 9.99 65.66
CA TYR A 487 14.17 11.03 66.65
C TYR A 487 13.28 12.15 66.12
N LEU A 488 13.52 12.62 64.90
CA LEU A 488 12.72 13.65 64.25
C LEU A 488 11.26 13.22 64.13
N GLN A 489 11.02 12.04 63.56
CA GLN A 489 9.68 11.54 63.24
C GLN A 489 8.88 11.11 64.48
N HIS A 490 9.51 10.42 65.43
CA HIS A 490 8.79 9.83 66.56
C HIS A 490 8.76 10.71 67.81
N SER A 491 9.66 11.69 67.93
CA SER A 491 9.77 12.52 69.13
C SER A 491 9.71 14.02 68.82
N LEU A 492 10.69 14.57 68.10
CA LEU A 492 10.88 16.02 68.01
C LEU A 492 9.77 16.73 67.24
N ALA A 493 9.34 16.22 66.08
CA ALA A 493 8.31 16.87 65.26
C ALA A 493 6.96 16.95 65.97
N ARG A 494 6.60 15.90 66.74
CA ARG A 494 5.35 15.87 67.51
C ARG A 494 5.33 16.92 68.62
N GLU A 495 6.44 17.08 69.32
CA GLU A 495 6.56 18.05 70.42
C GLU A 495 6.64 19.49 69.91
N LEU A 496 7.26 19.71 68.75
CA LEU A 496 7.35 21.02 68.11
C LEU A 496 6.11 21.42 67.31
N ASN A 497 5.07 20.58 67.23
CA ASN A 497 3.91 20.86 66.39
C ASN A 497 3.17 22.14 66.82
N SER A 498 2.96 22.38 68.12
CA SER A 498 2.33 23.62 68.58
C SER A 498 3.23 24.84 68.39
N THR A 499 4.55 24.67 68.50
CA THR A 499 5.54 25.71 68.19
C THR A 499 5.51 26.07 66.71
N ALA A 500 5.46 25.07 65.83
CA ALA A 500 5.34 25.26 64.39
C ALA A 500 4.03 26.00 64.04
N LEU A 501 2.89 25.54 64.60
CA LEU A 501 1.59 26.20 64.40
C LEU A 501 1.58 27.64 64.88
N CYS A 502 2.26 27.93 66.00
CA CYS A 502 2.42 29.30 66.50
C CYS A 502 3.18 30.21 65.52
N LEU A 503 4.13 29.65 64.78
CA LEU A 503 4.92 30.35 63.75
C LEU A 503 4.25 30.31 62.36
N GLY A 504 3.02 29.81 62.27
CA GLY A 504 2.31 29.67 61.00
C GLY A 504 2.93 28.63 60.07
N LEU A 505 3.45 27.55 60.63
CA LEU A 505 3.97 26.37 59.93
C LEU A 505 3.15 25.14 60.36
N ALA A 506 3.02 24.15 59.48
CA ALA A 506 2.52 22.83 59.87
C ALA A 506 3.60 21.77 59.66
N LEU A 507 3.70 20.82 60.58
CA LEU A 507 4.58 19.66 60.45
C LEU A 507 3.74 18.43 60.09
N ASN A 508 4.14 17.69 59.06
CA ASN A 508 3.50 16.42 58.73
C ASN A 508 4.01 15.28 59.63
N ASP A 509 3.38 14.10 59.54
CA ASP A 509 3.77 12.91 60.34
C ASP A 509 5.21 12.44 60.11
N LYS A 510 5.88 12.91 59.05
CA LYS A 510 7.29 12.62 58.72
C LYS A 510 8.26 13.72 59.18
N GLY A 511 7.75 14.80 59.79
CA GLY A 511 8.53 15.94 60.23
C GLY A 511 8.93 16.90 59.10
N GLU A 512 8.24 16.90 57.95
CA GLU A 512 8.44 17.90 56.89
C GLU A 512 7.53 19.12 57.12
N ILE A 513 7.99 20.29 56.69
CA ILE A 513 7.28 21.56 56.84
C ILE A 513 6.29 21.74 55.67
N ASP A 514 5.01 21.94 55.99
CA ASP A 514 3.96 22.34 55.05
C ASP A 514 3.74 23.86 55.15
N ASP A 515 4.12 24.57 54.07
CA ASP A 515 4.05 26.04 53.95
C ASP A 515 2.67 26.54 53.45
N THR A 516 1.70 25.66 53.23
CA THR A 516 0.37 26.04 52.68
C THR A 516 -0.59 26.65 53.70
N VAL A 517 -0.24 26.60 54.99
CA VAL A 517 -1.08 27.10 56.07
C VAL A 517 -0.90 28.61 56.23
N THR A 518 -2.01 29.36 56.17
CA THR A 518 -1.98 30.80 56.45
C THR A 518 -1.53 31.02 57.89
N PRO A 519 -0.52 31.87 58.16
CA PRO A 519 -0.05 32.10 59.50
C PRO A 519 -1.15 32.74 60.36
N VAL A 520 -1.58 32.04 61.40
CA VAL A 520 -2.51 32.58 62.41
C VAL A 520 -1.74 32.71 63.70
N VAL A 521 -1.30 33.93 64.01
CA VAL A 521 -0.61 34.19 65.28
C VAL A 521 -1.65 34.22 66.40
N ASN A 522 -1.61 33.21 67.26
CA ASN A 522 -2.51 33.08 68.40
C ASN A 522 -1.70 33.11 69.70
N MET A 523 -1.95 34.09 70.56
CA MET A 523 -1.24 34.25 71.84
C MET A 523 -1.43 33.06 72.79
N THR A 524 -2.54 32.32 72.66
CA THR A 524 -2.73 31.06 73.40
C THR A 524 -1.83 29.93 72.88
N LEU A 525 -1.48 29.92 71.59
CA LEU A 525 -0.52 28.97 71.03
C LEU A 525 0.92 29.37 71.42
N ALA A 526 1.22 30.66 71.52
CA ALA A 526 2.53 31.15 71.96
C ALA A 526 2.86 30.73 73.40
N SER A 527 1.88 30.79 74.32
CA SER A 527 2.09 30.35 75.71
C SER A 527 2.27 28.83 75.82
N ILE A 528 1.53 28.05 75.02
CA ILE A 528 1.70 26.59 74.90
C ILE A 528 3.09 26.26 74.32
N ALA A 529 3.51 26.97 73.27
CA ALA A 529 4.81 26.78 72.63
C ALA A 529 5.97 27.10 73.59
N LEU A 530 5.89 28.19 74.37
CA LEU A 530 6.90 28.52 75.39
C LEU A 530 7.00 27.45 76.48
N LEU A 531 5.87 26.89 76.91
CA LEU A 531 5.83 25.80 77.89
C LEU A 531 6.49 24.53 77.33
N GLN A 532 6.17 24.15 76.09
CA GLN A 532 6.78 22.99 75.43
C GLN A 532 8.28 23.17 75.21
N LEU A 533 8.71 24.32 74.66
CA LEU A 533 10.13 24.64 74.46
C LEU A 533 10.91 24.62 75.78
N GLY A 534 10.34 25.17 76.86
CA GLY A 534 10.95 25.13 78.19
C GLY A 534 11.09 23.72 78.77
N GLN A 535 10.10 22.84 78.53
CA GLN A 535 10.19 21.42 78.91
C GLN A 535 11.27 20.68 78.12
N ILE A 536 11.34 20.90 76.81
CA ILE A 536 12.34 20.29 75.93
C ILE A 536 13.74 20.76 76.34
N GLU A 537 13.96 22.05 76.54
CA GLU A 537 15.26 22.61 76.94
C GLU A 537 15.76 22.06 78.29
N HIS A 538 14.88 22.02 79.29
CA HIS A 538 15.22 21.44 80.59
C HIS A 538 15.52 19.94 80.48
N SER A 539 14.89 19.22 79.53
CA SER A 539 15.19 17.81 79.26
C SER A 539 16.52 17.61 78.53
N LEU A 540 16.83 18.44 77.52
CA LEU A 540 18.09 18.39 76.77
C LEU A 540 19.32 18.69 77.64
N GLY A 541 19.14 19.47 78.73
CA GLY A 541 20.18 19.78 79.70
C GLY A 541 20.49 18.69 80.74
N ARG A 542 19.73 17.58 80.81
CA ARG A 542 19.94 16.50 81.79
C ARG A 542 20.47 15.22 81.16
N VAL A 543 21.69 14.81 81.55
CA VAL A 543 22.40 13.61 81.04
C VAL A 543 21.56 12.30 81.06
N ASN A 544 20.60 12.15 81.99
CA ASN A 544 19.82 10.93 82.19
C ASN A 544 18.34 10.99 81.75
N PHE A 545 17.84 12.15 81.31
CA PHE A 545 16.42 12.35 80.96
C PHE A 545 16.29 13.10 79.64
N ASN A 546 16.76 12.48 78.56
CA ASN A 546 16.62 13.04 77.23
C ASN A 546 15.40 12.42 76.54
N TYR A 547 14.44 13.24 76.10
CA TYR A 547 13.27 12.83 75.31
C TYR A 547 13.72 11.96 74.13
N GLY A 548 13.46 10.65 74.15
CA GLY A 548 13.77 9.74 73.04
C GLY A 548 15.25 9.47 72.72
N LEU A 549 16.22 10.14 73.37
CA LEU A 549 17.66 10.01 73.05
C LEU A 549 18.42 9.02 73.95
N THR A 550 17.75 8.41 74.95
CA THR A 550 18.37 7.51 75.94
C THR A 550 18.95 6.23 75.32
N MET A 551 18.38 5.77 74.21
CA MET A 551 18.80 4.56 73.49
C MET A 551 19.81 4.83 72.36
N MET A 552 20.21 6.09 72.12
CA MET A 552 21.19 6.43 71.08
C MET A 552 22.63 6.29 71.55
N HIS A 553 23.53 5.86 70.66
CA HIS A 553 24.98 5.83 70.93
C HIS A 553 25.52 7.23 71.22
N GLU A 554 26.54 7.31 72.07
CA GLU A 554 27.05 8.56 72.63
C GLU A 554 27.51 9.57 71.56
N THR A 555 28.16 9.11 70.49
CA THR A 555 28.62 9.95 69.38
C THR A 555 27.48 10.57 68.57
N THR A 556 26.45 9.79 68.24
CA THR A 556 25.26 10.29 67.53
C THR A 556 24.43 11.20 68.42
N ARG A 557 24.35 10.87 69.72
CA ARG A 557 23.64 11.69 70.72
C ARG A 557 24.24 13.08 70.83
N ARG A 558 25.57 13.23 70.80
CA ARG A 558 26.23 14.55 70.79
C ARG A 558 25.83 15.37 69.58
N VAL A 559 25.85 14.80 68.38
CA VAL A 559 25.45 15.49 67.14
C VAL A 559 23.99 15.95 67.20
N VAL A 560 23.08 15.10 67.70
CA VAL A 560 21.67 15.49 67.85
C VAL A 560 21.49 16.61 68.88
N LEU A 561 22.25 16.59 69.98
CA LEU A 561 22.22 17.66 70.99
C LEU A 561 22.79 18.97 70.47
N GLU A 562 23.86 18.93 69.67
CA GLU A 562 24.45 20.10 69.00
C GLU A 562 23.48 20.76 68.02
N LEU A 563 22.58 19.99 67.40
CA LEU A 563 21.55 20.50 66.48
C LEU A 563 20.27 20.94 67.21
N ALA A 564 19.81 20.17 68.19
CA ALA A 564 18.55 20.43 68.88
C ALA A 564 18.65 21.53 69.94
N HIS A 565 19.80 21.70 70.60
CA HIS A 565 19.93 22.70 71.66
C HIS A 565 19.80 24.14 71.14
N PRO A 566 20.54 24.59 70.09
CA PRO A 566 20.39 25.94 69.53
C PRO A 566 19.00 26.18 68.96
N LEU A 567 18.40 25.18 68.29
CA LEU A 567 17.04 25.23 67.79
C LEU A 567 16.06 25.61 68.91
N ILE A 568 16.12 24.92 70.04
CA ILE A 568 15.15 25.12 71.13
C ILE A 568 15.42 26.44 71.86
N THR A 569 16.67 26.79 72.15
CA THR A 569 17.01 28.02 72.89
C THR A 569 16.71 29.27 72.08
N GLU A 570 17.14 29.34 70.81
CA GLU A 570 16.95 30.53 69.99
C GLU A 570 15.50 30.72 69.57
N VAL A 571 14.76 29.63 69.30
CA VAL A 571 13.33 29.71 69.01
C VAL A 571 12.56 30.12 70.27
N ARG A 572 12.91 29.61 71.46
CA ARG A 572 12.27 30.06 72.71
C ARG A 572 12.51 31.54 72.96
N ASP A 573 13.75 32.01 72.81
CA ASP A 573 14.10 33.42 73.01
C ASP A 573 13.36 34.32 72.01
N CYS A 574 13.21 33.86 70.77
CA CYS A 574 12.45 34.57 69.75
C CYS A 574 10.93 34.60 70.05
N VAL A 575 10.33 33.45 70.41
CA VAL A 575 8.91 33.37 70.80
C VAL A 575 8.63 34.18 72.07
N THR A 576 9.60 34.30 72.98
CA THR A 576 9.51 35.16 74.17
C THR A 576 9.44 36.63 73.75
N LYS A 577 10.33 37.07 72.84
CA LYS A 577 10.28 38.42 72.26
C LYS A 577 8.96 38.70 71.53
N MET A 578 8.40 37.69 70.85
CA MET A 578 7.11 37.78 70.18
C MET A 578 5.94 37.91 71.18
N TYR A 579 6.00 37.19 72.31
CA TYR A 579 4.99 37.22 73.37
C TYR A 579 5.01 38.56 74.14
N ASP A 580 6.20 39.11 74.38
CA ASP A 580 6.37 40.36 75.14
C ASP A 580 6.07 41.63 74.32
N ASN A 581 6.17 41.58 72.98
CA ASN A 581 6.02 42.75 72.10
C ASN A 581 4.75 42.69 71.23
N LEU A 582 3.61 43.06 71.82
CA LEU A 582 2.28 43.00 71.19
C LEU A 582 2.10 43.92 69.95
N GLU A 583 2.95 44.93 69.75
CA GLU A 583 2.83 45.90 68.65
C GLU A 583 3.54 45.47 67.34
N ARG A 584 4.51 44.54 67.40
CA ARG A 584 5.32 44.08 66.24
C ARG A 584 5.29 42.56 66.06
N VAL A 585 4.21 41.93 66.49
CA VAL A 585 4.08 40.47 66.57
C VAL A 585 4.30 39.81 65.22
N GLU A 586 3.78 40.35 64.12
CA GLU A 586 3.90 39.75 62.78
C GLU A 586 5.33 39.81 62.24
N GLU A 587 6.03 40.94 62.40
CA GLU A 587 7.43 41.11 61.96
C GLU A 587 8.37 40.18 62.75
N ILE A 588 8.17 40.08 64.08
CA ILE A 588 8.95 39.18 64.94
C ILE A 588 8.61 37.71 64.64
N ALA A 589 7.35 37.39 64.34
CA ALA A 589 6.95 36.03 63.99
C ALA A 589 7.63 35.54 62.70
N ASP A 590 7.83 36.41 61.71
CA ASP A 590 8.54 36.07 60.48
C ASP A 590 10.05 35.85 60.72
N ASP A 591 10.68 36.65 61.58
CA ASP A 591 12.06 36.41 62.03
C ASP A 591 12.18 35.07 62.78
N CYS A 592 11.26 34.78 63.70
CA CYS A 592 11.23 33.51 64.43
C CYS A 592 10.99 32.31 63.49
N ARG A 593 10.19 32.49 62.44
CA ARG A 593 9.96 31.48 61.40
C ARG A 593 11.25 31.20 60.62
N MET A 594 12.03 32.22 60.28
CA MET A 594 13.32 32.04 59.63
C MET A 594 14.33 31.32 60.54
N ILE A 595 14.40 31.70 61.82
CA ILE A 595 15.27 31.05 62.81
C ILE A 595 14.89 29.56 62.96
N PHE A 596 13.59 29.28 63.08
CA PHE A 596 13.08 27.91 63.15
C PHE A 596 13.47 27.10 61.90
N LYS A 597 13.21 27.63 60.69
CA LYS A 597 13.55 26.96 59.43
C LYS A 597 15.05 26.67 59.33
N ASN A 598 15.90 27.64 59.66
CA ASN A 598 17.36 27.49 59.56
C ASN A 598 17.91 26.36 60.44
N HIS A 599 17.46 26.29 61.70
CA HIS A 599 17.92 25.26 62.64
C HIS A 599 17.24 23.91 62.46
N TYR A 600 16.03 23.88 61.88
CA TYR A 600 15.30 22.65 61.58
C TYR A 600 15.77 21.99 60.26
N GLN A 601 16.32 22.78 59.32
CA GLN A 601 16.78 22.30 58.01
C GLN A 601 17.78 21.13 58.07
N PRO A 602 18.84 21.12 58.91
CA PRO A 602 19.79 20.00 58.96
C PRO A 602 19.12 18.68 59.36
N LEU A 603 18.13 18.72 60.26
CA LEU A 603 17.39 17.54 60.68
C LEU A 603 16.52 17.00 59.54
N LEU A 604 15.90 17.90 58.77
CA LEU A 604 15.13 17.56 57.58
C LEU A 604 16.01 16.95 56.49
N GLU A 605 17.19 17.51 56.22
CA GLU A 605 18.13 16.96 55.25
C GLU A 605 18.63 15.56 55.65
N ALA A 606 18.85 15.32 56.94
CA ALA A 606 19.19 13.98 57.44
C ALA A 606 18.04 12.97 57.27
N SER A 607 16.80 13.41 57.52
CA SER A 607 15.59 12.62 57.27
C SER A 607 15.42 12.27 55.79
N ASN A 608 15.69 13.21 54.89
CA ASN A 608 15.64 13.01 53.44
C ASN A 608 16.63 11.93 52.97
N VAL A 609 17.83 11.88 53.54
CA VAL A 609 18.84 10.85 53.20
C VAL A 609 18.33 9.46 53.57
N HIS A 610 17.82 9.27 54.78
CA HIS A 610 17.36 7.97 55.25
C HIS A 610 16.10 7.48 54.51
N THR A 611 15.11 8.36 54.35
CA THR A 611 13.83 8.01 53.72
C THR A 611 13.98 7.68 52.23
N LYS A 612 14.82 8.42 51.50
CA LYS A 612 15.03 8.24 50.05
C LYS A 612 15.99 7.08 49.72
N THR A 613 16.86 6.68 50.63
CA THR A 613 17.76 5.52 50.41
C THR A 613 17.16 4.19 50.84
N ASN A 614 15.99 4.19 51.50
CA ASN A 614 15.36 2.99 52.03
C ASN A 614 15.04 1.96 50.91
N PRO A 615 15.66 0.75 50.95
CA PRO A 615 15.45 -0.27 49.92
C PRO A 615 14.03 -0.86 49.94
N SER A 616 13.26 -0.64 51.00
CA SER A 616 11.88 -1.11 51.11
C SER A 616 10.88 -0.25 50.35
N SER A 617 11.30 0.85 49.73
CA SER A 617 10.42 1.72 48.95
C SER A 617 9.80 0.96 47.76
N ASP A 618 8.57 1.30 47.41
CA ASP A 618 7.81 0.63 46.35
C ASP A 618 8.51 0.77 44.98
N SER A 619 9.12 1.94 44.73
CA SER A 619 9.88 2.24 43.52
C SER A 619 11.09 1.32 43.32
N PHE A 620 11.86 1.02 44.39
CA PHE A 620 13.00 0.09 44.30
C PHE A 620 12.56 -1.35 44.05
N LYS A 621 11.51 -1.81 44.75
CA LYS A 621 10.97 -3.17 44.56
C LYS A 621 10.42 -3.36 43.16
N THR A 622 9.65 -2.39 42.67
CA THR A 622 9.04 -2.45 41.33
C THR A 622 10.11 -2.39 40.23
N TYR A 623 11.11 -1.51 40.37
CA TYR A 623 12.22 -1.43 39.42
C TYR A 623 13.02 -2.74 39.37
N THR A 624 13.42 -3.27 40.52
CA THR A 624 14.19 -4.53 40.58
C THR A 624 13.40 -5.72 40.05
N GLU A 625 12.10 -5.80 40.32
CA GLU A 625 11.22 -6.84 39.79
C GLU A 625 11.11 -6.76 38.25
N TYR A 626 10.89 -5.57 37.69
CA TYR A 626 10.79 -5.37 36.25
C TYR A 626 12.09 -5.69 35.52
N VAL A 627 13.22 -5.21 36.04
CA VAL A 627 14.53 -5.49 35.44
C VAL A 627 14.86 -6.98 35.54
N LYS A 628 14.58 -7.65 36.67
CA LYS A 628 14.77 -9.11 36.80
C LYS A 628 13.89 -9.90 35.82
N LYS A 629 12.63 -9.52 35.65
CA LYS A 629 11.73 -10.14 34.66
C LYS A 629 12.31 -10.03 33.25
N VAL A 630 12.75 -8.82 32.85
CA VAL A 630 13.36 -8.58 31.53
C VAL A 630 14.66 -9.36 31.36
N LEU A 631 15.56 -9.35 32.34
CA LEU A 631 16.83 -10.08 32.30
C LEU A 631 16.63 -11.59 32.16
N SER A 632 15.71 -12.17 32.95
CA SER A 632 15.42 -13.61 32.88
C SER A 632 14.97 -14.04 31.49
N LYS A 633 14.14 -13.23 30.82
CA LYS A 633 13.67 -13.50 29.46
C LYS A 633 14.71 -13.20 28.39
N LEU A 634 15.46 -12.11 28.50
CA LEU A 634 16.58 -11.83 27.58
C LEU A 634 17.64 -12.93 27.61
N GLN A 635 17.91 -13.53 28.77
CA GLN A 635 18.84 -14.65 28.88
C GLN A 635 18.30 -15.90 28.17
N VAL A 636 17.02 -16.23 28.36
CA VAL A 636 16.37 -17.32 27.61
C VAL A 636 16.42 -17.06 26.10
N MET A 637 16.18 -15.82 25.66
CA MET A 637 16.31 -15.42 24.25
C MET A 637 17.72 -15.62 23.71
N LYS A 638 18.76 -15.38 24.52
CA LYS A 638 20.17 -15.53 24.14
C LYS A 638 20.60 -17.00 24.08
N THR A 639 20.17 -17.84 25.03
CA THR A 639 20.69 -19.21 25.19
C THR A 639 19.82 -20.30 24.57
N ARG A 640 18.51 -20.08 24.46
CA ARG A 640 17.53 -21.13 24.11
C ARG A 640 16.89 -20.94 22.73
N VAL A 641 16.65 -19.69 22.32
CA VAL A 641 15.94 -19.42 21.06
C VAL A 641 16.87 -19.64 19.87
N ARG A 642 16.53 -20.61 19.02
CA ARG A 642 17.39 -21.04 17.91
C ARG A 642 17.68 -19.98 16.84
N MET A 643 16.75 -19.06 16.59
CA MET A 643 16.97 -17.92 15.68
C MET A 643 18.20 -17.08 16.03
N ASN A 644 18.65 -17.09 17.29
CA ASN A 644 19.86 -16.38 17.69
C ASN A 644 21.14 -17.05 17.14
N ASP A 645 21.09 -18.35 16.81
CA ASP A 645 22.21 -19.12 16.26
C ASP A 645 22.28 -19.08 14.73
N TRP A 646 21.17 -18.79 14.05
CA TRP A 646 21.07 -18.87 12.59
C TRP A 646 21.83 -17.77 11.88
N LYS A 647 22.79 -18.18 11.04
CA LYS A 647 23.64 -17.32 10.22
C LYS A 647 23.87 -17.97 8.86
N ASP A 648 24.25 -17.14 7.89
CA ASP A 648 24.64 -17.58 6.54
C ASP A 648 23.57 -18.41 5.82
N PHE A 649 22.28 -18.17 6.11
CA PHE A 649 21.14 -18.88 5.52
C PHE A 649 21.14 -20.40 5.77
N ASN A 650 21.85 -20.88 6.78
CA ASN A 650 21.84 -22.29 7.18
C ASN A 650 20.65 -22.58 8.10
N ILE A 651 19.45 -22.64 7.53
CA ILE A 651 18.20 -22.82 8.26
C ILE A 651 17.48 -24.05 7.68
N ASP A 652 17.24 -25.06 8.51
CA ASP A 652 16.33 -26.16 8.18
C ASP A 652 14.89 -25.71 8.37
N LEU A 653 14.11 -25.73 7.29
CA LEU A 653 12.70 -25.34 7.28
C LEU A 653 11.84 -26.22 8.19
N LYS A 654 12.17 -27.52 8.34
CA LYS A 654 11.44 -28.44 9.23
C LYS A 654 11.72 -28.13 10.70
N GLU A 655 12.97 -27.85 11.04
CA GLU A 655 13.35 -27.39 12.38
C GLU A 655 12.63 -26.07 12.70
N PHE A 656 12.68 -25.08 11.80
CA PHE A 656 12.01 -23.80 11.94
C PHE A 656 10.48 -23.94 12.16
N GLU A 657 9.80 -24.74 11.33
CA GLU A 657 8.37 -25.00 11.51
C GLU A 657 8.07 -25.53 12.91
N SER A 658 8.84 -26.54 13.35
CA SER A 658 8.59 -27.23 14.61
C SER A 658 8.78 -26.33 15.84
N LEU A 659 9.73 -25.39 15.79
CA LEU A 659 10.09 -24.52 16.91
C LEU A 659 9.23 -23.26 17.00
N TYR A 660 8.67 -22.78 15.89
CA TYR A 660 7.97 -21.48 15.80
C TYR A 660 6.48 -21.55 15.47
N ARG A 661 5.88 -22.75 15.42
CA ARG A 661 4.41 -22.91 15.42
C ARG A 661 3.78 -22.19 16.63
N GLU A 662 2.52 -21.78 16.54
CA GLU A 662 1.86 -20.95 17.57
C GLU A 662 1.91 -21.54 19.00
N ILE A 663 1.97 -22.87 19.13
CA ILE A 663 2.04 -23.58 20.42
C ILE A 663 3.48 -23.99 20.77
N ALA A 664 4.43 -23.76 19.87
CA ALA A 664 5.80 -24.20 20.03
C ALA A 664 6.56 -23.33 21.03
N LYS A 665 7.58 -23.94 21.63
CA LYS A 665 8.30 -23.37 22.77
C LYS A 665 8.95 -22.03 22.45
N ASP A 666 9.63 -21.90 21.31
CA ASP A 666 10.35 -20.67 20.97
C ASP A 666 9.41 -19.54 20.56
N HIS A 667 8.24 -19.87 19.97
CA HIS A 667 7.18 -18.89 19.70
C HIS A 667 6.67 -18.24 20.99
N VAL A 668 6.36 -19.07 22.00
CA VAL A 668 5.87 -18.60 23.30
C VAL A 668 6.89 -17.69 24.00
N GLU A 669 8.18 -18.05 23.99
CA GLU A 669 9.22 -17.20 24.60
C GLU A 669 9.33 -15.84 23.89
N ILE A 670 9.22 -15.79 22.56
CA ILE A 670 9.19 -14.52 21.81
C ILE A 670 7.95 -13.69 22.15
N GLU A 671 6.78 -14.33 22.22
CA GLU A 671 5.53 -13.63 22.56
C GLU A 671 5.60 -13.04 23.98
N GLU A 672 6.13 -13.80 24.94
CA GLU A 672 6.35 -13.33 26.31
C GLU A 672 7.35 -12.17 26.36
N MET A 673 8.42 -12.21 25.57
CA MET A 673 9.36 -11.09 25.45
C MET A 673 8.68 -9.82 24.91
N LEU A 674 7.79 -9.96 23.93
CA LEU A 674 7.04 -8.84 23.35
C LEU A 674 5.96 -8.28 24.29
N LYS A 675 5.39 -9.10 25.19
CA LYS A 675 4.50 -8.62 26.27
C LYS A 675 5.23 -7.65 27.22
N LEU A 676 6.54 -7.82 27.41
CA LEU A 676 7.38 -6.92 28.22
C LEU A 676 7.79 -5.63 27.51
N ARG A 677 7.31 -5.38 26.28
CA ARG A 677 7.61 -4.16 25.50
C ARG A 677 7.38 -2.87 26.28
N LYS A 678 6.21 -2.73 26.90
CA LYS A 678 5.85 -1.54 27.68
C LYS A 678 6.81 -1.39 28.86
N THR A 679 7.06 -2.48 29.57
CA THR A 679 7.97 -2.51 30.70
C THR A 679 9.38 -2.05 30.33
N MET A 680 9.95 -2.55 29.22
CA MET A 680 11.30 -2.18 28.77
C MET A 680 11.43 -0.74 28.30
N VAL A 681 10.46 -0.24 27.54
CA VAL A 681 10.58 1.03 26.80
C VAL A 681 9.98 2.22 27.55
N THR A 682 9.00 2.00 28.44
CA THR A 682 8.32 3.08 29.17
C THR A 682 8.45 2.97 30.67
N ASP A 683 8.18 1.80 31.24
CA ASP A 683 8.04 1.69 32.70
C ASP A 683 9.41 1.70 33.40
N ILE A 684 10.38 0.93 32.91
CA ILE A 684 11.75 0.93 33.44
C ILE A 684 12.44 2.29 33.26
N PRO A 685 12.41 2.96 32.09
CA PRO A 685 13.05 4.27 31.93
C PRO A 685 12.45 5.35 32.82
N LYS A 686 11.13 5.33 33.02
CA LYS A 686 10.44 6.25 33.93
C LYS A 686 10.90 6.04 35.37
N LEU A 687 10.87 4.79 35.85
CA LEU A 687 11.35 4.44 37.18
C LEU A 687 12.85 4.75 37.35
N ALA A 688 13.66 4.52 36.31
CA ALA A 688 15.10 4.85 36.34
C ALA A 688 15.33 6.36 36.46
N SER A 689 14.53 7.19 35.79
CA SER A 689 14.58 8.65 35.93
C SER A 689 14.20 9.09 37.34
N GLU A 690 13.09 8.58 37.88
CA GLU A 690 12.63 8.85 39.24
C GLU A 690 13.71 8.45 40.28
N LEU A 691 14.30 7.26 40.13
CA LEU A 691 15.37 6.79 41.01
C LEU A 691 16.66 7.61 40.85
N SER A 692 17.02 8.04 39.63
CA SER A 692 18.18 8.92 39.43
C SER A 692 18.01 10.24 40.17
N GLU A 693 16.83 10.87 40.06
CA GLU A 693 16.50 12.09 40.80
C GLU A 693 16.56 11.87 42.32
N THR A 694 16.11 10.71 42.82
CA THR A 694 16.22 10.40 44.25
C THR A 694 17.67 10.32 44.71
N PHE A 695 18.57 9.69 43.94
CA PHE A 695 20.00 9.59 44.30
C PHE A 695 20.74 10.92 44.19
N MET A 696 20.39 11.76 43.22
CA MET A 696 20.89 13.14 43.16
C MET A 696 20.44 13.93 44.39
N ALA A 697 19.16 13.81 44.77
CA ALA A 697 18.64 14.47 45.97
C ALA A 697 19.33 13.99 47.25
N VAL A 698 19.63 12.69 47.37
CA VAL A 698 20.40 12.15 48.51
C VAL A 698 21.80 12.74 48.57
N THR A 699 22.49 12.83 47.43
CA THR A 699 23.84 13.41 47.36
C THR A 699 23.83 14.89 47.75
N GLU A 700 22.82 15.63 47.29
CA GLU A 700 22.63 17.05 47.62
C GLU A 700 22.25 17.26 49.09
N SER A 701 21.35 16.46 49.65
CA SER A 701 20.99 16.50 51.07
C SER A 701 22.19 16.18 51.97
N ARG A 702 23.03 15.20 51.62
CA ARG A 702 24.29 14.92 52.34
C ARG A 702 25.26 16.10 52.28
N ARG A 703 25.39 16.75 51.12
CA ARG A 703 26.23 17.95 50.95
C ARG A 703 25.73 19.12 51.78
N LYS A 704 24.43 19.41 51.75
CA LYS A 704 23.81 20.48 52.55
C LYS A 704 23.96 20.23 54.04
N PHE A 705 23.74 18.99 54.48
CA PHE A 705 23.94 18.60 55.88
C PHE A 705 25.40 18.83 56.32
N ALA A 706 26.38 18.43 55.50
CA ALA A 706 27.79 18.65 55.81
C ALA A 706 28.15 20.15 55.92
N VAL A 707 27.60 21.00 55.03
CA VAL A 707 27.82 22.46 55.06
C VAL A 707 27.19 23.08 56.31
N LEU A 708 25.98 22.68 56.69
CA LEU A 708 25.25 23.26 57.81
C LEU A 708 25.78 22.81 59.18
N THR A 709 26.33 21.59 59.27
CA THR A 709 26.77 21.01 60.55
C THR A 709 28.28 21.02 60.75
N GLY A 710 29.07 21.24 59.68
CA GLY A 710 30.53 21.12 59.72
C GLY A 710 31.06 19.69 59.90
N ILE A 711 30.17 18.69 59.91
CA ILE A 711 30.52 17.27 60.03
C ILE A 711 30.94 16.76 58.66
N SER A 712 32.20 16.31 58.52
CA SER A 712 32.71 15.72 57.29
C SER A 712 32.04 14.38 57.01
N ALA A 713 31.21 14.31 55.97
CA ALA A 713 30.69 13.05 55.44
C ALA A 713 31.77 12.36 54.57
N ASP A 714 31.77 11.03 54.52
CA ASP A 714 32.72 10.30 53.66
C ASP A 714 32.33 10.50 52.18
N GLU A 715 33.24 11.12 51.42
CA GLU A 715 33.08 11.40 49.99
C GLU A 715 32.97 10.11 49.17
N SER A 716 33.51 8.98 49.64
CA SER A 716 33.47 7.70 48.93
C SER A 716 32.04 7.20 48.70
N PHE A 717 31.13 7.43 49.66
CA PHE A 717 29.71 7.07 49.50
C PHE A 717 28.99 8.04 48.57
N SER A 718 29.37 9.33 48.56
CA SER A 718 28.79 10.34 47.66
C SER A 718 29.12 10.02 46.21
N GLU A 719 30.34 9.60 45.94
CA GLU A 719 30.77 9.14 44.62
C GLU A 719 29.97 7.90 44.16
N LYS A 720 29.74 6.94 45.06
CA LYS A 720 28.93 5.75 44.75
C LYS A 720 27.47 6.07 44.44
N PHE A 721 26.83 6.97 45.21
CA PHE A 721 25.47 7.44 44.91
C PHE A 721 25.40 8.21 43.58
N SER A 722 26.41 9.02 43.28
CA SER A 722 26.52 9.70 41.99
C SER A 722 26.66 8.72 40.82
N ASN A 723 27.46 7.66 40.98
CA ASN A 723 27.61 6.60 39.99
C ASN A 723 26.30 5.85 39.73
N PHE A 724 25.49 5.58 40.76
CA PHE A 724 24.16 5.00 40.60
C PHE A 724 23.23 5.92 39.80
N SER A 725 23.18 7.21 40.13
CA SER A 725 22.39 8.20 39.41
C SER A 725 22.79 8.27 37.93
N LYS A 726 24.08 8.37 37.64
CA LYS A 726 24.60 8.44 36.26
C LYS A 726 24.26 7.19 35.45
N CYS A 727 24.36 6.01 36.06
CA CYS A 727 23.98 4.75 35.41
C CYS A 727 22.48 4.70 35.10
N LEU A 728 21.62 5.14 36.02
CA LEU A 728 20.17 5.17 35.84
C LEU A 728 19.72 6.20 34.81
N GLU A 729 20.40 7.34 34.73
CA GLU A 729 20.18 8.36 33.69
C GLU A 729 20.61 7.85 32.30
N GLU A 730 21.73 7.14 32.22
CA GLU A 730 22.14 6.48 30.97
C GLU A 730 21.12 5.40 30.55
N LEU A 731 20.59 4.64 31.50
CA LEU A 731 19.55 3.65 31.23
C LEU A 731 18.25 4.32 30.76
N SER A 732 17.81 5.39 31.42
CA SER A 732 16.57 6.11 31.08
C SER A 732 16.62 6.72 29.67
N THR A 733 17.81 7.14 29.22
CA THR A 733 18.03 7.72 27.88
C THR A 733 18.22 6.66 26.80
N LYS A 734 18.92 5.55 27.09
CA LYS A 734 19.22 4.50 26.10
C LYS A 734 18.08 3.51 25.89
N ALA A 735 17.35 3.10 26.93
CA ALA A 735 16.29 2.10 26.81
C ALA A 735 15.14 2.49 25.85
N PRO A 736 14.70 3.76 25.77
CA PRO A 736 13.72 4.19 24.77
C PRO A 736 14.16 4.01 23.31
N ILE A 737 15.46 3.93 23.03
CA ILE A 737 16.01 3.71 21.67
C ILE A 737 15.53 2.36 21.12
N LEU A 738 15.31 1.36 21.97
CA LEU A 738 14.79 0.04 21.59
C LEU A 738 13.43 0.12 20.88
N LYS A 739 12.65 1.20 21.06
CA LYS A 739 11.41 1.43 20.31
C LYS A 739 11.62 1.50 18.80
N LYS A 740 12.83 1.89 18.35
CA LYS A 740 13.18 1.97 16.93
C LYS A 740 13.42 0.60 16.30
N SER A 741 13.77 -0.42 17.10
CA SER A 741 14.00 -1.79 16.63
C SER A 741 12.78 -2.33 15.88
N ARG A 742 13.02 -3.13 14.83
CA ARG A 742 11.94 -3.75 14.04
C ARG A 742 11.27 -4.90 14.79
N PHE A 743 12.02 -5.61 15.63
CA PHE A 743 11.55 -6.72 16.47
C PHE A 743 10.41 -6.32 17.41
N ILE A 744 10.55 -5.20 18.14
CA ILE A 744 9.54 -4.75 19.12
C ILE A 744 8.22 -4.28 18.46
N ARG A 745 8.20 -4.05 17.14
CA ARG A 745 6.98 -3.64 16.43
C ARG A 745 6.03 -4.82 16.30
N GLY A 746 4.73 -4.59 16.50
CA GLY A 746 3.72 -5.66 16.46
C GLY A 746 3.63 -6.40 15.12
N GLU A 747 4.17 -5.81 14.05
CA GLU A 747 4.25 -6.44 12.73
C GLU A 747 5.22 -7.63 12.68
N TRP A 748 6.26 -7.67 13.53
CA TRP A 748 7.27 -8.73 13.50
C TRP A 748 6.66 -10.12 13.73
N LEU A 749 5.75 -10.26 14.70
CA LEU A 749 5.03 -11.53 14.94
C LEU A 749 4.13 -11.93 13.78
N SER A 750 3.49 -10.95 13.12
CA SER A 750 2.69 -11.20 11.92
C SER A 750 3.57 -11.74 10.79
N ARG A 751 4.76 -11.14 10.59
CA ARG A 751 5.76 -11.61 9.61
C ARG A 751 6.25 -13.02 9.95
N LEU A 752 6.57 -13.30 11.23
CA LEU A 752 6.97 -14.63 11.68
C LEU A 752 5.88 -15.66 11.39
N ARG A 753 4.63 -15.39 11.78
CA ARG A 753 3.48 -16.28 11.53
C ARG A 753 3.31 -16.58 10.05
N ASN A 754 3.46 -15.56 9.20
CA ASN A 754 3.41 -15.73 7.75
C ASN A 754 4.55 -16.64 7.25
N GLN A 755 5.79 -16.48 7.75
CA GLN A 755 6.89 -17.38 7.35
C GLN A 755 6.68 -18.82 7.84
N VAL A 756 6.11 -19.02 9.03
CA VAL A 756 5.76 -20.36 9.53
C VAL A 756 4.68 -21.01 8.65
N LEU A 757 3.67 -20.25 8.24
CA LEU A 757 2.64 -20.72 7.30
C LEU A 757 3.27 -21.11 5.95
N MET A 758 4.19 -20.30 5.44
CA MET A 758 4.91 -20.59 4.20
C MET A 758 5.77 -21.84 4.33
N ALA A 759 6.49 -22.03 5.45
CA ALA A 759 7.26 -23.25 5.71
C ALA A 759 6.37 -24.51 5.77
N GLN A 760 5.20 -24.41 6.42
CA GLN A 760 4.21 -25.51 6.48
C GLN A 760 3.69 -25.94 5.10
N SER A 761 3.70 -25.03 4.12
CA SER A 761 3.28 -25.33 2.75
C SER A 761 4.25 -26.23 1.98
N TYR A 762 5.47 -26.46 2.49
CA TYR A 762 6.43 -27.43 1.92
C TYR A 762 6.16 -28.86 2.39
N SER A 763 5.14 -29.06 3.24
CA SER A 763 4.67 -30.36 3.71
C SER A 763 3.24 -30.61 3.22
N PRO A 764 2.80 -31.87 3.03
CA PRO A 764 1.45 -32.23 2.60
C PRO A 764 0.47 -32.03 3.78
N THR A 765 0.28 -30.78 4.16
CA THR A 765 -0.63 -30.35 5.21
C THR A 765 -1.74 -29.51 4.61
N HIS A 766 -2.79 -29.27 5.37
CA HIS A 766 -3.87 -28.37 4.96
C HIS A 766 -3.40 -26.92 4.72
N GLN A 767 -2.25 -26.51 5.29
CA GLN A 767 -1.63 -25.22 5.02
C GLN A 767 -1.10 -25.10 3.60
N TYR A 768 -0.76 -26.22 2.95
CA TYR A 768 -0.45 -26.25 1.51
C TYR A 768 -1.58 -25.61 0.71
N ASP A 769 -2.82 -25.97 1.02
CA ASP A 769 -4.00 -25.53 0.28
C ASP A 769 -4.22 -24.02 0.43
N VAL A 770 -4.06 -23.52 1.66
CA VAL A 770 -4.22 -22.09 1.99
C VAL A 770 -3.11 -21.22 1.38
N VAL A 771 -1.94 -21.78 1.08
CA VAL A 771 -0.81 -21.01 0.52
C VAL A 771 -0.77 -21.10 -1.01
N ASN A 772 -1.03 -22.27 -1.59
CA ASN A 772 -0.79 -22.52 -3.01
C ASN A 772 -2.06 -22.43 -3.88
N LEU A 773 -3.26 -22.60 -3.30
CA LEU A 773 -4.49 -22.58 -4.07
C LEU A 773 -5.09 -21.18 -4.20
N LEU A 774 -5.72 -20.92 -5.34
CA LEU A 774 -6.45 -19.70 -5.65
C LEU A 774 -7.85 -20.08 -6.11
N HIS A 775 -8.87 -19.59 -5.42
CA HIS A 775 -10.26 -19.81 -5.79
C HIS A 775 -10.82 -18.56 -6.48
N ILE A 776 -11.20 -18.68 -7.75
CA ILE A 776 -11.75 -17.60 -8.57
C ILE A 776 -13.23 -17.87 -8.82
N LYS A 777 -14.08 -16.89 -8.53
CA LYS A 777 -15.52 -16.90 -8.80
C LYS A 777 -15.84 -15.82 -9.81
N PHE A 778 -16.36 -16.18 -10.97
CA PHE A 778 -16.67 -15.26 -12.04
C PHE A 778 -18.13 -15.36 -12.46
N TYR A 779 -18.85 -14.24 -12.52
CA TYR A 779 -20.25 -14.21 -12.95
C TYR A 779 -20.67 -12.84 -13.49
N PHE A 780 -21.81 -12.77 -14.18
CA PHE A 780 -22.42 -11.50 -14.58
C PHE A 780 -23.27 -10.93 -13.45
N ALA A 781 -22.95 -9.73 -12.97
CA ALA A 781 -23.79 -8.99 -12.02
C ALA A 781 -24.99 -8.35 -12.72
N HIS A 782 -24.79 -7.81 -13.93
CA HIS A 782 -25.83 -7.17 -14.74
C HIS A 782 -25.62 -7.45 -16.23
N PHE A 783 -26.72 -7.53 -16.98
CA PHE A 783 -26.70 -7.62 -18.45
C PHE A 783 -26.73 -6.23 -19.08
N LYS A 784 -25.70 -5.43 -18.82
CA LYS A 784 -25.56 -4.10 -19.42
C LYS A 784 -24.54 -4.17 -20.56
N GLN A 785 -24.98 -3.81 -21.77
CA GLN A 785 -24.09 -3.65 -22.91
C GLN A 785 -24.05 -2.20 -23.37
N GLU A 786 -22.85 -1.63 -23.46
CA GLU A 786 -22.59 -0.33 -24.09
C GLU A 786 -22.01 -0.56 -25.47
N THR A 787 -22.64 -0.01 -26.52
CA THR A 787 -22.09 -0.04 -27.87
C THR A 787 -21.63 1.36 -28.23
N ILE A 788 -20.35 1.50 -28.56
CA ILE A 788 -19.70 2.76 -28.96
C ILE A 788 -19.40 2.64 -30.44
N LEU A 789 -20.12 3.41 -31.26
CA LEU A 789 -19.94 3.43 -32.71
C LEU A 789 -19.32 4.77 -33.11
N GLN A 790 -18.20 4.72 -33.82
CA GLN A 790 -17.61 5.91 -34.43
C GLN A 790 -18.16 6.09 -35.84
N GLU A 791 -18.89 7.18 -36.05
CA GLU A 791 -19.51 7.53 -37.34
C GLU A 791 -19.15 8.97 -37.72
N ARG A 792 -19.43 9.37 -38.97
CA ARG A 792 -19.19 10.75 -39.38
C ARG A 792 -20.13 11.68 -38.62
N SER A 793 -19.59 12.77 -38.06
CA SER A 793 -20.35 13.73 -37.26
C SER A 793 -21.42 14.47 -38.05
N TYR A 794 -21.30 14.44 -39.38
CA TYR A 794 -22.13 15.21 -40.28
C TYR A 794 -22.68 14.28 -41.36
N ASN A 795 -24.00 14.11 -41.34
CA ASN A 795 -24.71 13.34 -42.36
C ASN A 795 -25.10 14.28 -43.52
N MET A 796 -25.25 13.74 -44.72
CA MET A 796 -25.68 14.48 -45.91
C MET A 796 -27.01 15.23 -45.69
N PHE A 797 -27.93 14.64 -44.92
CA PHE A 797 -29.20 15.30 -44.57
C PHE A 797 -29.00 16.56 -43.72
N LEU A 798 -28.03 16.54 -42.77
CA LEU A 798 -27.72 17.70 -41.95
C LEU A 798 -27.07 18.82 -42.78
N LEU A 799 -26.23 18.46 -43.75
CA LEU A 799 -25.67 19.40 -44.73
C LEU A 799 -26.76 20.15 -45.48
N LEU A 800 -27.71 19.40 -46.05
CA LEU A 800 -28.79 19.97 -46.83
C LEU A 800 -29.71 20.84 -45.97
N ALA A 801 -29.96 20.43 -44.71
CA ALA A 801 -30.76 21.20 -43.77
C ALA A 801 -30.09 22.53 -43.37
N GLU A 802 -28.78 22.53 -43.08
CA GLU A 802 -28.04 23.75 -42.73
C GLU A 802 -27.86 24.69 -43.93
N ILE A 803 -27.60 24.16 -45.13
CA ILE A 803 -27.58 24.97 -46.37
C ILE A 803 -28.96 25.60 -46.60
N GLY A 804 -30.03 24.82 -46.49
CA GLY A 804 -31.39 25.33 -46.61
C GLY A 804 -31.73 26.38 -45.55
N GLY A 805 -31.32 26.15 -44.30
CA GLY A 805 -31.53 27.06 -43.18
C GLY A 805 -30.77 28.38 -43.32
N THR A 806 -29.51 28.35 -43.78
CA THR A 806 -28.70 29.56 -43.99
C THR A 806 -29.21 30.41 -45.17
N ILE A 807 -29.63 29.76 -46.26
CA ILE A 807 -30.30 30.42 -47.39
C ILE A 807 -31.62 31.04 -46.94
N GLY A 808 -32.42 30.32 -46.14
CA GLY A 808 -33.68 30.82 -45.58
C GLY A 808 -33.50 31.98 -44.61
N LEU A 809 -32.50 31.94 -43.73
CA LEU A 809 -32.29 32.95 -42.68
C LEU A 809 -31.81 34.29 -43.24
N TYR A 810 -30.81 34.30 -44.13
CA TYR A 810 -30.19 35.55 -44.60
C TYR A 810 -30.87 36.15 -45.82
N VAL A 811 -31.38 35.31 -46.72
CA VAL A 811 -31.96 35.76 -47.99
C VAL A 811 -33.51 35.73 -47.93
N GLY A 812 -34.09 35.02 -46.95
CA GLY A 812 -35.54 34.75 -46.93
C GLY A 812 -35.96 33.72 -47.97
N ALA A 813 -35.00 32.98 -48.53
CA ALA A 813 -35.20 32.10 -49.66
C ALA A 813 -35.61 30.70 -49.22
N THR A 814 -36.74 30.20 -49.72
CA THR A 814 -37.20 28.82 -49.54
C THR A 814 -36.83 27.95 -50.73
N LEU A 815 -37.00 26.63 -50.65
CA LEU A 815 -36.82 25.75 -51.80
C LEU A 815 -37.73 26.15 -52.99
N LEU A 816 -38.91 26.71 -52.71
CA LEU A 816 -39.81 27.27 -53.72
C LEU A 816 -39.21 28.51 -54.40
N THR A 817 -38.57 29.42 -53.65
CA THR A 817 -37.90 30.59 -54.26
C THR A 817 -36.79 30.18 -55.24
N VAL A 818 -36.08 29.09 -54.95
CA VAL A 818 -35.04 28.56 -55.86
C VAL A 818 -35.69 28.02 -57.12
N ALA A 819 -36.80 27.28 -57.01
CA ALA A 819 -37.56 26.79 -58.15
C ALA A 819 -38.14 27.94 -58.99
N GLU A 820 -38.74 28.96 -58.36
CA GLU A 820 -39.24 30.19 -58.99
C GLU A 820 -38.12 30.94 -59.73
N THR A 821 -36.94 31.05 -59.10
CA THR A 821 -35.76 31.67 -59.71
C THR A 821 -35.27 30.87 -60.93
N LEU A 822 -35.25 29.54 -60.86
CA LEU A 822 -34.88 28.68 -61.98
C LEU A 822 -35.89 28.78 -63.13
N VAL A 823 -37.19 28.82 -62.82
CA VAL A 823 -38.26 29.02 -63.81
C VAL A 823 -38.10 30.38 -64.49
N PHE A 824 -37.89 31.45 -63.72
CA PHE A 824 -37.65 32.80 -64.24
C PHE A 824 -36.41 32.88 -65.15
N LEU A 825 -35.29 32.26 -64.76
CA LEU A 825 -34.08 32.20 -65.58
C LEU A 825 -34.29 31.40 -66.87
N CYS A 826 -35.07 30.32 -66.82
CA CYS A 826 -35.44 29.52 -67.99
C CYS A 826 -36.37 30.28 -68.95
N GLU A 827 -37.37 31.02 -68.43
CA GLU A 827 -38.23 31.88 -69.23
C GLU A 827 -37.45 33.01 -69.91
N ARG A 828 -36.52 33.65 -69.18
CA ARG A 828 -35.66 34.71 -69.74
C ARG A 828 -34.71 34.18 -70.82
N LYS A 829 -34.20 32.95 -70.71
CA LYS A 829 -33.41 32.32 -71.78
C LYS A 829 -34.25 32.10 -73.04
N LYS A 830 -35.55 31.78 -72.92
CA LYS A 830 -36.45 31.66 -74.06
C LYS A 830 -36.79 33.01 -74.71
N SER A 831 -36.92 34.11 -73.94
CA SER A 831 -37.19 35.43 -74.52
C SER A 831 -35.98 36.05 -75.24
N ASN A 832 -34.76 35.82 -74.76
CA ASN A 832 -33.52 36.28 -75.42
C ASN A 832 -33.22 35.56 -76.75
N ILE A 833 -33.86 34.41 -77.02
CA ILE A 833 -33.71 33.70 -78.30
C ILE A 833 -34.62 34.31 -79.39
N PHE A 834 -35.66 35.07 -79.01
CA PHE A 834 -36.68 35.60 -79.95
C PHE A 834 -36.49 37.06 -80.40
N LEU A 835 -35.44 37.77 -79.97
CA LEU A 835 -35.13 39.13 -80.43
C LEU A 835 -33.77 39.19 -81.14
N LYS A 836 -33.78 38.87 -82.45
CA LYS A 836 -32.80 39.37 -83.42
C LYS A 836 -33.52 40.43 -84.29
N PRO A 837 -32.95 41.62 -84.50
CA PRO A 837 -33.60 42.69 -85.26
C PRO A 837 -33.57 42.37 -86.76
N GLN A 838 -34.72 42.50 -87.43
CA GLN A 838 -34.77 42.65 -88.88
C GLN A 838 -34.48 44.12 -89.24
N PHE A 839 -33.31 44.37 -89.81
CA PHE A 839 -33.07 45.51 -90.71
C PHE A 839 -32.88 44.94 -92.12
N VAL A 840 -33.88 45.14 -92.99
CA VAL A 840 -33.79 45.66 -94.37
C VAL A 840 -35.06 46.46 -94.61
#